data_AF-A0AA41YXJ8-F1
#
_entry.id   AF-A0AA41YXJ8-F1
#
_cell.length_a   1.000
_cell.length_b   1.000
_cell.length_c   1.000
_cell.angle_alpha   90.00
_cell.angle_beta   90.00
_cell.angle_gamma   90.00
#
_symmetry.space_group_name_H-M   'P 1'
#
loop_
_entity.id
_entity.type
_entity.pdbx_description
1 polymer ?
#
loop_
_entity_poly.entity_id
_entity_poly.type
_entity_poly.pdbx_seq_one_letter_code
_entity_poly.pdbx_strand_id
1 'polypeptide(L)'
;MFDPDTMSAAAMTHALALGLVFLLALLVLRVAFAAFVYIPNTHFGVIERKWCAQRSPEPFGPMALRGNAGFLPDVIRGGWHVLVPFQYRVYKQPLINVDQIGYLVARVGRTLEPGQALGEWPAEVQVDDARGFLEQGGQAGPQRRILRSGTYAINTALFAVIGDDTIHHLVEAKKDDAQFQALLQERGGFTPIVIKDDKIGIVTVQDGPALQHGEIIAPTVGTDANNPAHFHNSFQDIGRFLAAGGRRGRQEQVLVEGTYFLNRLFATVEVTGKRRIEIGTVGVINSFVGRETEEAITAENGRGRTVEVGQRGIWRRPLEPGKYAVNPYAAEVIDVPTTNFQLRWIAGVVSAAALPNGKSYDNDLKEIPVITRDAFEILVPLSIVAHIAPVNAPHVIQRFSQIERLVNQTLDPFVSSYFKDTAQRNTLLDFIEKRVEIGKEALKAMKERLAEHRIEIEEVMIGTPKPTPGDTRMEAMLEQLRARQLAKEEQKTFVDQQEAATKRKALNEQLALADQQAGITKSELSIRIAENEGAAETARKRKAADGIRIMAEAEGSAETARKSRAAEGIRVMAEAEAFAAKAKAESIGGTDNLIRQAVISALVEIARETKMPLVPSVVVGGETANGIGGLPGLLLAMAGRDLLPSTDSLAESRSR
;
A
#
# COMPACT_ATOMS: atom_id res chain seq x y z
N MET A 1 41.91 -106.58 -77.32
CA MET A 1 42.19 -105.36 -78.10
C MET A 1 41.43 -104.23 -77.42
N PHE A 2 42.04 -103.59 -76.43
CA PHE A 2 41.46 -102.46 -75.70
C PHE A 2 42.38 -101.26 -75.98
N ASP A 3 41.87 -100.28 -76.71
CA ASP A 3 42.61 -99.09 -77.13
C ASP A 3 42.87 -98.16 -75.94
N PRO A 4 44.14 -97.88 -75.57
CA PRO A 4 44.49 -97.02 -74.44
C PRO A 4 44.19 -95.52 -74.71
N ASP A 5 43.97 -95.12 -75.96
CA ASP A 5 43.73 -93.72 -76.33
C ASP A 5 42.29 -93.25 -76.04
N THR A 6 41.33 -94.18 -75.89
CA THR A 6 39.94 -93.85 -75.55
C THR A 6 39.74 -93.55 -74.06
N MET A 7 40.61 -94.08 -73.19
CA MET A 7 40.54 -93.82 -71.74
C MET A 7 41.07 -92.43 -71.35
N SER A 8 41.96 -91.84 -72.16
CA SER A 8 42.49 -90.49 -71.92
C SER A 8 41.43 -89.40 -72.14
N ALA A 9 40.63 -89.51 -73.21
CA ALA A 9 39.56 -88.56 -73.50
C ALA A 9 38.40 -88.65 -72.49
N ALA A 10 38.04 -89.85 -72.03
CA ALA A 10 37.02 -90.06 -71.01
C ALA A 10 37.48 -89.56 -69.61
N ALA A 11 38.72 -89.84 -69.22
CA ALA A 11 39.28 -89.33 -67.97
C ALA A 11 39.38 -87.78 -67.97
N MET A 12 39.76 -87.17 -69.10
CA MET A 12 39.86 -85.72 -69.23
C MET A 12 38.49 -85.04 -69.20
N THR A 13 37.46 -85.64 -69.81
CA THR A 13 36.07 -85.16 -69.73
C THR A 13 35.46 -85.32 -68.34
N HIS A 14 35.74 -86.41 -67.63
CA HIS A 14 35.34 -86.57 -66.22
C HIS A 14 36.06 -85.59 -65.29
N ALA A 15 37.36 -85.32 -65.51
CA ALA A 15 38.11 -84.33 -64.74
C ALA A 15 37.60 -82.89 -64.98
N LEU A 16 37.25 -82.54 -66.22
CA LEU A 16 36.61 -81.26 -66.56
C LEU A 16 35.21 -81.14 -65.94
N ALA A 17 34.42 -82.22 -65.95
CA ALA A 17 33.10 -82.24 -65.31
C ALA A 17 33.20 -82.10 -63.78
N LEU A 18 34.13 -82.80 -63.13
CA LEU A 18 34.42 -82.66 -61.70
C LEU A 18 34.93 -81.24 -61.35
N GLY A 19 35.80 -80.67 -62.18
CA GLY A 19 36.26 -79.28 -62.04
C GLY A 19 35.12 -78.26 -62.15
N LEU A 20 34.20 -78.46 -63.10
CA LEU A 20 33.01 -77.63 -63.27
C LEU A 20 32.06 -77.73 -62.06
N VAL A 21 31.81 -78.95 -61.57
CA VAL A 21 30.97 -79.19 -60.38
C VAL A 21 31.59 -78.55 -59.15
N PHE A 22 32.90 -78.65 -58.97
CA PHE A 22 33.61 -78.00 -57.87
C PHE A 22 33.53 -76.47 -57.95
N LEU A 23 33.73 -75.88 -59.14
CA LEU A 23 33.56 -74.45 -59.37
C LEU A 23 32.11 -73.99 -59.10
N LEU A 24 31.13 -74.78 -59.51
CA LEU A 24 29.72 -74.48 -59.27
C LEU A 24 29.38 -74.58 -57.78
N ALA A 25 29.90 -75.57 -57.06
CA ALA A 25 29.76 -75.69 -55.62
C ALA A 25 30.41 -74.52 -54.88
N LEU A 26 31.59 -74.07 -55.32
CA LEU A 26 32.28 -72.91 -54.75
C LEU A 26 31.54 -71.61 -55.04
N LEU A 27 30.96 -71.46 -56.23
CA LEU A 27 30.07 -70.36 -56.58
C LEU A 27 28.81 -70.34 -55.71
N VAL A 28 28.15 -71.48 -55.54
CA VAL A 28 26.95 -71.62 -54.69
C VAL A 28 27.30 -71.31 -53.23
N LEU A 29 28.42 -71.82 -52.71
CA LEU A 29 28.88 -71.51 -51.36
C LEU A 29 29.19 -70.01 -51.19
N ARG A 30 29.82 -69.39 -52.20
CA ARG A 30 30.08 -67.95 -52.20
C ARG A 30 28.80 -67.12 -52.22
N VAL A 31 27.80 -67.53 -53.01
CA VAL A 31 26.48 -66.87 -53.05
C VAL A 31 25.72 -67.07 -51.74
N ALA A 32 25.78 -68.27 -51.14
CA ALA A 32 25.18 -68.57 -49.85
C ALA A 32 25.82 -67.76 -48.71
N PHE A 33 27.15 -67.66 -48.67
CA PHE A 33 27.84 -66.83 -47.69
C PHE A 33 27.53 -65.34 -47.88
N ALA A 34 27.48 -64.86 -49.13
CA ALA A 34 27.09 -63.49 -49.45
C ALA A 34 25.61 -63.19 -49.14
N ALA A 35 24.76 -64.20 -48.94
CA ALA A 35 23.37 -64.02 -48.56
C ALA A 35 23.18 -63.69 -47.07
N PHE A 36 24.16 -64.02 -46.22
CA PHE A 36 24.12 -63.66 -44.81
C PHE A 36 24.63 -62.24 -44.61
N VAL A 37 23.73 -61.34 -44.21
CA VAL A 37 24.05 -59.95 -43.92
C VAL A 37 23.92 -59.71 -42.41
N TYR A 38 25.03 -59.36 -41.77
CA TYR A 38 25.04 -58.90 -40.38
C TYR A 38 24.93 -57.38 -40.29
N ILE A 39 23.98 -56.90 -39.48
CA ILE A 39 23.80 -55.49 -39.17
C ILE A 39 24.08 -55.29 -37.68
N PRO A 40 25.08 -54.46 -37.31
CA PRO A 40 25.34 -54.12 -35.91
C PRO A 40 24.11 -53.44 -35.27
N ASN A 41 23.91 -53.63 -33.97
CA ASN A 41 22.78 -53.00 -33.24
C ASN A 41 22.83 -51.46 -33.20
N THR A 42 23.95 -50.84 -33.58
CA THR A 42 24.11 -49.40 -33.73
C THR A 42 23.66 -48.87 -35.10
N HIS A 43 23.31 -49.77 -36.02
CA HIS A 43 22.97 -49.46 -37.40
C HIS A 43 21.60 -50.06 -37.76
N PHE A 44 20.98 -49.49 -38.78
CA PHE A 44 19.86 -50.08 -39.48
C PHE A 44 20.19 -50.23 -40.97
N GLY A 45 19.47 -51.11 -41.64
CA GLY A 45 19.64 -51.36 -43.07
C GLY A 45 18.45 -50.83 -43.86
N VAL A 46 18.73 -50.01 -44.88
CA VAL A 46 17.77 -49.70 -45.95
C VAL A 46 18.00 -50.67 -47.09
N ILE A 47 16.93 -51.33 -47.55
CA ILE A 47 17.01 -52.35 -48.59
C ILE A 47 16.60 -51.76 -49.94
N GLU A 48 17.40 -51.99 -50.97
CA GLU A 48 17.05 -51.75 -52.36
C GLU A 48 16.93 -53.09 -53.09
N ARG A 49 15.81 -53.33 -53.76
CA ARG A 49 15.65 -54.47 -54.67
C ARG A 49 16.06 -54.03 -56.08
N LYS A 50 17.15 -54.62 -56.59
CA LYS A 50 17.77 -54.29 -57.89
C LYS A 50 16.89 -54.63 -59.09
N TRP A 51 16.18 -55.77 -59.03
CA TRP A 51 15.33 -56.24 -60.11
C TRP A 51 14.17 -57.09 -59.58
N CYS A 52 13.09 -57.15 -60.35
CA CYS A 52 11.94 -58.03 -60.13
C CYS A 52 11.44 -58.55 -61.47
N ALA A 53 10.95 -59.79 -61.52
CA ALA A 53 10.39 -60.40 -62.72
C ALA A 53 9.00 -59.85 -63.08
N GLN A 54 8.27 -59.33 -62.10
CA GLN A 54 6.93 -58.78 -62.29
C GLN A 54 6.98 -57.25 -62.16
N ARG A 55 6.46 -56.54 -63.17
CA ARG A 55 6.42 -55.08 -63.22
C ARG A 55 4.97 -54.61 -63.09
N SER A 56 4.57 -54.26 -61.87
CA SER A 56 3.32 -53.57 -61.59
C SER A 56 3.53 -52.06 -61.63
N PRO A 57 2.53 -51.26 -62.08
CA PRO A 57 2.60 -49.81 -61.95
C PRO A 57 2.66 -49.44 -60.46
N GLU A 58 3.74 -48.74 -60.08
CA GLU A 58 3.88 -48.21 -58.72
C GLU A 58 3.35 -46.78 -58.66
N PRO A 59 2.59 -46.44 -57.61
CA PRO A 59 2.11 -45.09 -57.40
C PRO A 59 3.25 -44.11 -57.04
N PHE A 60 4.39 -44.62 -56.57
CA PHE A 60 5.43 -43.86 -55.91
C PHE A 60 6.81 -44.28 -56.43
N GLY A 61 7.30 -43.58 -57.46
CA GLY A 61 8.38 -43.99 -58.37
C GLY A 61 9.55 -44.84 -57.82
N PRO A 62 10.32 -44.38 -56.81
CA PRO A 62 11.48 -45.12 -56.32
C PRO A 62 11.16 -46.11 -55.18
N MET A 63 9.90 -46.22 -54.74
CA MET A 63 9.48 -46.99 -53.57
C MET A 63 8.70 -48.26 -53.92
N ALA A 64 9.31 -49.39 -53.59
CA ALA A 64 8.88 -50.73 -53.95
C ALA A 64 7.77 -51.31 -53.04
N LEU A 65 6.60 -50.67 -53.01
CA LEU A 65 5.46 -51.07 -52.16
C LEU A 65 4.84 -52.42 -52.55
N ARG A 66 4.66 -52.64 -53.87
CA ARG A 66 3.91 -53.78 -54.42
C ARG A 66 4.81 -54.89 -54.96
N GLY A 67 6.07 -54.92 -54.54
CA GLY A 67 6.98 -55.98 -54.99
C GLY A 67 7.80 -55.64 -56.24
N ASN A 68 7.93 -54.38 -56.68
CA ASN A 68 8.75 -54.02 -57.84
C ASN A 68 10.21 -53.65 -57.49
N ALA A 69 11.05 -53.42 -58.50
CA ALA A 69 12.42 -52.94 -58.28
C ALA A 69 12.41 -51.51 -57.69
N GLY A 70 13.24 -51.24 -56.68
CA GLY A 70 13.28 -49.97 -55.95
C GLY A 70 13.63 -50.14 -54.47
N PHE A 71 13.55 -49.05 -53.70
CA PHE A 71 13.78 -49.07 -52.25
C PHE A 71 12.58 -49.68 -51.53
N LEU A 72 12.82 -50.61 -50.62
CA LEU A 72 11.76 -51.17 -49.78
C LEU A 72 11.38 -50.13 -48.70
N PRO A 73 10.09 -50.00 -48.36
CA PRO A 73 9.66 -49.16 -47.24
C PRO A 73 10.21 -49.63 -45.89
N ASP A 74 10.19 -50.94 -45.66
CA ASP A 74 10.54 -51.52 -44.37
C ASP A 74 12.07 -51.50 -44.15
N VAL A 75 12.49 -51.02 -42.97
CA VAL A 75 13.89 -51.03 -42.54
C VAL A 75 14.20 -52.28 -41.72
N ILE A 76 15.40 -52.83 -41.90
CA ILE A 76 15.89 -53.96 -41.10
C ILE A 76 16.72 -53.45 -39.92
N ARG A 77 16.34 -53.89 -38.71
CA ARG A 77 17.04 -53.59 -37.46
C ARG A 77 18.26 -54.52 -37.26
N GLY A 78 19.08 -54.21 -36.26
CA GLY A 78 20.28 -55.00 -35.93
C GLY A 78 19.99 -56.50 -35.77
N GLY A 79 20.90 -57.33 -36.29
CA GLY A 79 20.75 -58.78 -36.33
C GLY A 79 21.29 -59.43 -37.60
N TRP A 80 21.10 -60.74 -37.68
CA TRP A 80 21.41 -61.54 -38.85
C TRP A 80 20.19 -61.62 -39.77
N HIS A 81 20.40 -61.27 -41.04
CA HIS A 81 19.36 -61.31 -42.06
C HIS A 81 19.84 -62.12 -43.27
N VAL A 82 18.93 -62.90 -43.88
CA VAL A 82 19.21 -63.68 -45.08
C VAL A 82 18.57 -62.98 -46.27
N LEU A 83 19.41 -62.42 -47.15
CA LEU A 83 18.97 -61.66 -48.33
C LEU A 83 19.74 -62.11 -49.56
N VAL A 84 19.03 -62.34 -50.65
CA VAL A 84 19.66 -62.82 -51.90
C VAL A 84 20.54 -61.70 -52.51
N PRO A 85 21.87 -61.87 -52.62
CA PRO A 85 22.83 -60.77 -52.86
C PRO A 85 22.77 -60.15 -54.26
N PHE A 86 22.25 -60.89 -55.25
CA PHE A 86 22.04 -60.35 -56.61
C PHE A 86 20.67 -59.68 -56.77
N GLN A 87 19.71 -59.97 -55.89
CA GLN A 87 18.38 -59.37 -55.92
C GLN A 87 18.30 -58.13 -55.02
N TYR A 88 18.93 -58.17 -53.86
CA TYR A 88 18.86 -57.12 -52.84
C TYR A 88 20.22 -56.48 -52.60
N ARG A 89 20.21 -55.18 -52.31
CA ARG A 89 21.35 -54.41 -51.81
C ARG A 89 20.96 -53.79 -50.47
N VAL A 90 21.83 -53.92 -49.48
CA VAL A 90 21.62 -53.34 -48.15
C VAL A 90 22.55 -52.17 -47.95
N TYR A 91 21.98 -51.01 -47.65
CA TYR A 91 22.71 -49.83 -47.22
C TYR A 91 22.68 -49.76 -45.70
N LYS A 92 23.83 -49.95 -45.05
CA LYS A 92 23.96 -49.87 -43.60
C LYS A 92 24.18 -48.41 -43.21
N GLN A 93 23.34 -47.89 -42.33
CA GLN A 93 23.43 -46.54 -41.81
C GLN A 93 23.38 -46.53 -40.29
N PRO A 94 24.09 -45.60 -39.63
CA PRO A 94 24.01 -45.44 -38.18
C PRO A 94 22.59 -45.04 -37.80
N LEU A 95 22.13 -45.47 -36.62
CA LEU A 95 20.86 -45.00 -36.06
C LEU A 95 20.87 -43.47 -35.93
N ILE A 96 19.72 -42.87 -36.23
CA ILE A 96 19.57 -41.41 -36.23
C ILE A 96 19.29 -40.97 -34.81
N ASN A 97 20.23 -40.24 -34.21
CA ASN A 97 20.07 -39.64 -32.89
C ASN A 97 19.58 -38.20 -33.06
N VAL A 98 18.43 -37.92 -32.46
CA VAL A 98 17.87 -36.57 -32.38
C VAL A 98 18.04 -36.10 -30.94
N ASP A 99 18.70 -34.97 -30.75
CA ASP A 99 18.95 -34.44 -29.40
C ASP A 99 17.68 -33.88 -28.77
N GLN A 100 17.01 -32.94 -29.44
CA GLN A 100 15.82 -32.28 -28.92
C GLN A 100 14.65 -32.31 -29.91
N ILE A 101 14.80 -31.62 -31.05
CA ILE A 101 13.81 -31.60 -32.15
C ILE A 101 14.49 -31.95 -33.46
N GLY A 102 13.88 -32.84 -34.23
CA GLY A 102 14.30 -33.17 -35.61
C GLY A 102 13.15 -32.96 -36.59
N TYR A 103 13.47 -32.64 -37.84
CA TYR A 103 12.48 -32.39 -38.88
C TYR A 103 12.53 -33.49 -39.95
N LEU A 104 11.36 -33.81 -40.50
CA LEU A 104 11.20 -34.83 -41.53
C LEU A 104 10.80 -34.17 -42.85
N VAL A 105 11.47 -34.56 -43.93
CA VAL A 105 11.09 -34.21 -45.30
C VAL A 105 10.86 -35.50 -46.08
N ALA A 106 9.60 -35.76 -46.46
CA ALA A 106 9.25 -36.92 -47.28
C ALA A 106 9.62 -36.67 -48.75
N ARG A 107 10.39 -37.56 -49.34
CA ARG A 107 10.77 -37.50 -50.76
C ARG A 107 9.66 -37.99 -51.67
N VAL A 108 8.84 -38.90 -51.16
CA VAL A 108 7.81 -39.60 -51.92
C VAL A 108 6.53 -39.65 -51.09
N GLY A 109 5.40 -39.48 -51.76
CA GLY A 109 4.08 -39.43 -51.15
C GLY A 109 3.09 -38.77 -52.11
N ARG A 110 1.86 -38.56 -51.64
CA ARG A 110 0.87 -37.79 -52.38
C ARG A 110 1.35 -36.35 -52.59
N THR A 111 0.89 -35.72 -53.66
CA THR A 111 1.18 -34.30 -53.92
C THR A 111 0.51 -33.42 -52.86
N LEU A 112 1.19 -32.35 -52.45
CA LEU A 112 0.63 -31.33 -51.57
C LEU A 112 -0.56 -30.64 -52.25
N GLU A 113 -1.57 -30.27 -51.47
CA GLU A 113 -2.69 -29.50 -51.99
C GLU A 113 -2.26 -28.06 -52.34
N PRO A 114 -2.93 -27.40 -53.30
CA PRO A 114 -2.62 -26.01 -53.62
C PRO A 114 -2.74 -25.10 -52.39
N GLY A 115 -1.65 -24.40 -52.05
CA GLY A 115 -1.57 -23.51 -50.87
C GLY A 115 -1.10 -24.18 -49.58
N GLN A 116 -0.95 -25.50 -49.57
CA GLN A 116 -0.37 -26.25 -48.44
C GLN A 116 1.16 -26.21 -48.50
N ALA A 117 1.81 -25.74 -47.44
CA ALA A 117 3.28 -25.69 -47.37
C ALA A 117 3.90 -26.95 -46.71
N LEU A 118 3.20 -27.54 -45.73
CA LEU A 118 3.68 -28.71 -44.99
C LEU A 118 2.80 -29.93 -45.24
N GLY A 119 3.45 -31.06 -45.52
CA GLY A 119 2.81 -32.36 -45.73
C GLY A 119 2.13 -32.89 -44.46
N GLU A 120 0.94 -33.45 -44.67
CA GLU A 120 0.17 -34.10 -43.62
C GLU A 120 0.75 -35.48 -43.29
N TRP A 121 0.84 -35.75 -41.98
CA TRP A 121 1.27 -37.04 -41.45
C TRP A 121 0.04 -37.82 -40.96
N PRO A 122 -0.17 -39.09 -41.37
CA PRO A 122 -1.27 -39.92 -40.89
C PRO A 122 -1.22 -40.14 -39.37
N ALA A 123 -2.33 -39.90 -38.66
CA ALA A 123 -2.36 -39.84 -37.20
C ALA A 123 -1.94 -41.14 -36.49
N GLU A 124 -2.22 -42.30 -37.09
CA GLU A 124 -2.00 -43.62 -36.48
C GLU A 124 -0.64 -44.26 -36.83
N VAL A 125 0.14 -43.63 -37.70
CA VAL A 125 1.41 -44.19 -38.22
C VAL A 125 2.59 -43.75 -37.37
N GLN A 126 3.41 -44.70 -36.95
CA GLN A 126 4.69 -44.42 -36.27
C GLN A 126 5.75 -43.96 -37.27
N VAL A 127 6.75 -43.21 -36.80
CA VAL A 127 7.72 -42.56 -37.71
C VAL A 127 8.68 -43.55 -38.37
N ASP A 128 8.86 -44.72 -37.78
CA ASP A 128 9.63 -45.84 -38.32
C ASP A 128 8.84 -46.68 -39.34
N ASP A 129 7.51 -46.56 -39.39
CA ASP A 129 6.66 -47.28 -40.36
C ASP A 129 6.46 -46.48 -41.66
N ALA A 130 7.44 -46.62 -42.56
CA ALA A 130 7.40 -46.03 -43.89
C ALA A 130 6.32 -46.63 -44.81
N ARG A 131 5.93 -47.90 -44.60
CA ARG A 131 4.89 -48.56 -45.40
C ARG A 131 3.53 -47.97 -45.05
N GLY A 132 3.21 -47.92 -43.76
CA GLY A 132 1.98 -47.31 -43.26
C GLY A 132 1.84 -45.86 -43.71
N PHE A 133 2.94 -45.10 -43.75
CA PHE A 133 2.93 -43.72 -44.24
C PHE A 133 2.44 -43.62 -45.69
N LEU A 134 2.94 -44.45 -46.60
CA LEU A 134 2.56 -44.41 -48.01
C LEU A 134 1.16 -44.98 -48.26
N GLU A 135 0.78 -46.05 -47.55
CA GLU A 135 -0.53 -46.71 -47.71
C GLU A 135 -1.67 -45.87 -47.14
N GLN A 136 -1.45 -45.18 -46.02
CA GLN A 136 -2.44 -44.31 -45.38
C GLN A 136 -2.48 -42.88 -45.96
N GLY A 137 -1.72 -42.62 -47.03
CA GLY A 137 -1.85 -41.38 -47.80
C GLY A 137 -0.97 -40.22 -47.35
N GLY A 138 0.20 -40.50 -46.78
CA GLY A 138 1.22 -39.50 -46.47
C GLY A 138 1.61 -38.67 -47.69
N GLN A 139 1.87 -37.39 -47.46
CA GLN A 139 2.19 -36.42 -48.51
C GLN A 139 3.70 -36.17 -48.63
N ALA A 140 4.17 -35.89 -49.84
CA ALA A 140 5.56 -35.51 -50.08
C ALA A 140 5.85 -34.08 -49.61
N GLY A 141 7.12 -33.78 -49.30
CA GLY A 141 7.60 -32.47 -48.84
C GLY A 141 7.90 -32.42 -47.34
N PRO A 142 8.19 -31.22 -46.81
CA PRO A 142 8.44 -31.02 -45.38
C PRO A 142 7.20 -31.39 -44.56
N GLN A 143 7.35 -32.20 -43.51
CA GLN A 143 6.23 -32.75 -42.77
C GLN A 143 5.81 -31.84 -41.61
N ARG A 144 4.52 -31.88 -41.26
CA ARG A 144 3.98 -31.24 -40.04
C ARG A 144 4.55 -31.88 -38.77
N ARG A 145 4.71 -33.20 -38.76
CA ARG A 145 5.19 -33.96 -37.60
C ARG A 145 6.68 -33.73 -37.36
N ILE A 146 7.04 -33.46 -36.10
CA ILE A 146 8.42 -33.34 -35.64
C ILE A 146 8.89 -34.62 -34.93
N LEU A 147 10.20 -34.86 -34.96
CA LEU A 147 10.86 -35.87 -34.16
C LEU A 147 11.20 -35.31 -32.79
N ARG A 148 10.97 -36.11 -31.75
CA ARG A 148 11.38 -35.80 -30.38
C ARG A 148 12.75 -36.39 -30.10
N SER A 149 13.39 -35.95 -29.02
CA SER A 149 14.64 -36.55 -28.51
C SER A 149 14.56 -38.08 -28.48
N GLY A 150 15.48 -38.75 -29.15
CA GLY A 150 15.47 -40.20 -29.25
C GLY A 150 16.30 -40.75 -30.41
N THR A 151 16.41 -42.07 -30.44
CA THR A 151 17.13 -42.81 -31.47
C THR A 151 16.13 -43.50 -32.39
N TYR A 152 16.19 -43.19 -33.69
CA TYR A 152 15.23 -43.70 -34.67
C TYR A 152 15.92 -44.49 -35.78
N ALA A 153 15.22 -45.53 -36.25
CA ALA A 153 15.52 -46.25 -37.48
C ALA A 153 14.49 -45.82 -38.54
N ILE A 154 14.80 -44.75 -39.27
CA ILE A 154 13.90 -44.16 -40.28
C ILE A 154 14.43 -44.50 -41.65
N ASN A 155 13.56 -44.87 -42.57
CA ASN A 155 13.95 -45.12 -43.95
C ASN A 155 14.45 -43.82 -44.63
N THR A 156 15.77 -43.66 -44.71
CA THR A 156 16.42 -42.47 -45.28
C THR A 156 16.38 -42.40 -46.81
N ALA A 157 15.89 -43.45 -47.47
CA ALA A 157 15.54 -43.37 -48.89
C ALA A 157 14.19 -42.66 -49.09
N LEU A 158 13.28 -42.79 -48.12
CA LEU A 158 11.96 -42.14 -48.16
C LEU A 158 11.98 -40.77 -47.52
N PHE A 159 12.65 -40.64 -46.38
CA PHE A 159 12.67 -39.42 -45.58
C PHE A 159 14.07 -38.85 -45.50
N ALA A 160 14.22 -37.54 -45.66
CA ALA A 160 15.40 -36.84 -45.18
C ALA A 160 15.12 -36.35 -43.76
N VAL A 161 16.00 -36.69 -42.81
CA VAL A 161 15.92 -36.22 -41.44
C VAL A 161 16.88 -35.05 -41.26
N ILE A 162 16.35 -33.87 -40.97
CA ILE A 162 17.13 -32.67 -40.73
C ILE A 162 17.32 -32.55 -39.22
N GLY A 163 18.57 -32.75 -38.77
CA GLY A 163 19.03 -32.44 -37.41
C GLY A 163 19.76 -31.10 -37.37
N ASP A 164 20.22 -30.73 -36.17
CA ASP A 164 20.94 -29.47 -35.95
C ASP A 164 22.28 -29.47 -36.70
N ASP A 165 23.08 -30.52 -36.48
CA ASP A 165 24.42 -30.66 -37.05
C ASP A 165 24.45 -31.33 -38.43
N THR A 166 23.59 -32.33 -38.65
CA THR A 166 23.66 -33.17 -39.85
C THR A 166 22.29 -33.48 -40.46
N ILE A 167 22.25 -33.57 -41.79
CA ILE A 167 21.09 -34.03 -42.55
C ILE A 167 21.29 -35.50 -42.90
N HIS A 168 20.50 -36.39 -42.31
CA HIS A 168 20.53 -37.82 -42.61
C HIS A 168 19.70 -38.12 -43.87
N HIS A 169 20.36 -38.59 -44.92
CA HIS A 169 19.75 -38.98 -46.19
C HIS A 169 20.53 -40.14 -46.83
N LEU A 170 19.86 -41.00 -47.61
CA LEU A 170 20.53 -42.01 -48.44
C LEU A 170 20.75 -41.52 -49.87
N VAL A 171 19.77 -40.81 -50.40
CA VAL A 171 19.78 -40.22 -51.75
C VAL A 171 20.19 -38.76 -51.62
N GLU A 172 21.12 -38.32 -52.48
CA GLU A 172 21.78 -37.02 -52.48
C GLU A 172 20.85 -35.87 -52.04
N ALA A 173 21.31 -35.08 -51.06
CA ALA A 173 20.54 -33.95 -50.53
C ALA A 173 20.18 -32.97 -51.65
N LYS A 174 18.91 -32.58 -51.72
CA LYS A 174 18.49 -31.50 -52.61
C LYS A 174 19.01 -30.18 -52.02
N LYS A 175 19.32 -29.22 -52.89
CA LYS A 175 19.69 -27.85 -52.47
C LYS A 175 18.67 -27.24 -51.50
N ASP A 176 17.39 -27.60 -51.67
CA ASP A 176 16.28 -27.12 -50.84
C ASP A 176 16.40 -27.58 -49.38
N ASP A 177 16.95 -28.77 -49.09
CA ASP A 177 17.05 -29.27 -47.70
C ASP A 177 18.06 -28.49 -46.87
N ALA A 178 19.17 -28.10 -47.49
CA ALA A 178 20.18 -27.25 -46.87
C ALA A 178 19.62 -25.85 -46.58
N GLN A 179 18.77 -25.33 -47.48
CA GLN A 179 18.07 -24.05 -47.24
C GLN A 179 17.09 -24.16 -46.06
N PHE A 180 16.35 -25.27 -45.95
CA PHE A 180 15.46 -25.50 -44.81
C PHE A 180 16.24 -25.63 -43.49
N GLN A 181 17.38 -26.33 -43.49
CA GLN A 181 18.24 -26.41 -42.31
C GLN A 181 18.72 -25.03 -41.88
N ALA A 182 19.22 -24.21 -42.83
CA ALA A 182 19.66 -22.85 -42.53
C ALA A 182 18.54 -21.97 -41.96
N LEU A 183 17.32 -22.05 -42.52
CA LEU A 183 16.14 -21.35 -42.01
C LEU A 183 15.77 -21.80 -40.58
N LEU A 184 15.87 -23.10 -40.31
CA LEU A 184 15.61 -23.66 -38.98
C LEU A 184 16.66 -23.23 -37.95
N GLN A 185 17.94 -23.16 -38.34
CA GLN A 185 19.01 -22.64 -37.50
C GLN A 185 18.78 -21.16 -37.17
N GLU A 186 18.46 -20.33 -38.17
CA GLU A 186 18.14 -18.90 -37.98
C GLU A 186 16.98 -18.71 -36.99
N ARG A 187 15.97 -19.58 -37.05
CA ARG A 187 14.78 -19.52 -36.20
C ARG A 187 14.92 -20.26 -34.86
N GLY A 188 16.08 -20.85 -34.56
CA GLY A 188 16.32 -21.64 -33.35
C GLY A 188 15.42 -22.88 -33.25
N GLY A 189 15.19 -23.59 -34.36
CA GLY A 189 14.17 -24.61 -34.46
C GLY A 189 14.51 -26.02 -34.01
N PHE A 190 15.77 -26.30 -33.72
CA PHE A 190 16.17 -27.59 -33.15
C PHE A 190 15.98 -27.64 -31.63
N THR A 191 15.74 -26.49 -30.99
CA THR A 191 15.48 -26.36 -29.56
C THR A 191 14.00 -26.13 -29.25
N PRO A 192 13.44 -26.71 -28.17
CA PRO A 192 12.08 -26.43 -27.75
C PRO A 192 11.96 -25.01 -27.19
N ILE A 193 10.77 -24.46 -27.30
CA ILE A 193 10.49 -23.10 -26.83
C ILE A 193 10.20 -23.19 -25.35
N VAL A 194 11.08 -22.61 -24.55
CA VAL A 194 10.96 -22.58 -23.09
C VAL A 194 10.58 -21.16 -22.67
N ILE A 195 9.33 -20.99 -22.24
CA ILE A 195 8.82 -19.70 -21.75
C ILE A 195 8.92 -19.71 -20.22
N LYS A 196 9.71 -18.78 -19.69
CA LYS A 196 9.96 -18.56 -18.25
C LYS A 196 9.75 -17.09 -17.89
N ASP A 197 9.72 -16.81 -16.59
CA ASP A 197 9.81 -15.46 -16.00
C ASP A 197 8.66 -14.51 -16.38
N ASP A 198 7.40 -14.94 -16.24
CA ASP A 198 6.22 -14.11 -16.52
C ASP A 198 6.17 -13.56 -17.95
N LYS A 199 6.71 -14.32 -18.90
CA LYS A 199 6.63 -14.04 -20.33
C LYS A 199 5.48 -14.81 -20.99
N ILE A 200 5.11 -14.35 -22.17
CA ILE A 200 4.15 -14.96 -23.09
C ILE A 200 4.81 -15.16 -24.45
N GLY A 201 4.39 -16.20 -25.15
CA GLY A 201 4.79 -16.46 -26.53
C GLY A 201 3.68 -16.07 -27.50
N ILE A 202 3.94 -15.09 -28.35
CA ILE A 202 3.05 -14.69 -29.44
C ILE A 202 3.37 -15.58 -30.65
N VAL A 203 2.37 -16.34 -31.10
CA VAL A 203 2.54 -17.32 -32.17
C VAL A 203 2.13 -16.72 -33.52
N THR A 204 2.97 -16.89 -34.53
CA THR A 204 2.66 -16.59 -35.93
C THR A 204 2.72 -17.86 -36.75
N VAL A 205 1.58 -18.27 -37.29
CA VAL A 205 1.42 -19.47 -38.11
C VAL A 205 1.71 -19.13 -39.57
N GLN A 206 2.45 -20.00 -40.27
CA GLN A 206 2.91 -19.82 -41.65
C GLN A 206 2.18 -20.72 -42.66
N ASP A 207 1.45 -21.74 -42.20
CA ASP A 207 0.71 -22.70 -43.05
C ASP A 207 -0.79 -22.70 -42.70
N GLY A 208 -1.63 -22.97 -43.70
CA GLY A 208 -3.10 -22.99 -43.58
C GLY A 208 -3.82 -21.90 -44.37
N PRO A 209 -5.18 -21.89 -44.34
CA PRO A 209 -5.99 -20.91 -45.05
C PRO A 209 -5.63 -19.47 -44.67
N ALA A 210 -5.73 -18.55 -45.63
CA ALA A 210 -5.51 -17.14 -45.38
C ALA A 210 -6.57 -16.54 -44.44
N LEU A 211 -6.23 -15.45 -43.77
CA LEU A 211 -7.18 -14.64 -43.00
C LEU A 211 -8.27 -14.07 -43.91
N GLN A 212 -9.46 -13.84 -43.35
CA GLN A 212 -10.52 -13.16 -44.06
C GLN A 212 -10.15 -11.69 -44.28
N HIS A 213 -10.70 -11.08 -45.33
CA HIS A 213 -10.43 -9.67 -45.64
C HIS A 213 -10.88 -8.78 -44.47
N GLY A 214 -9.98 -7.94 -43.96
CA GLY A 214 -10.23 -7.05 -42.82
C GLY A 214 -9.80 -7.61 -41.45
N GLU A 215 -9.49 -8.90 -41.34
CA GLU A 215 -8.90 -9.49 -40.13
C GLU A 215 -7.37 -9.39 -40.16
N ILE A 216 -6.77 -8.93 -39.06
CA ILE A 216 -5.31 -8.77 -38.93
C ILE A 216 -4.70 -9.96 -38.15
N ILE A 217 -5.49 -10.59 -37.29
CA ILE A 217 -5.08 -11.65 -36.36
C ILE A 217 -6.08 -12.79 -36.44
N ALA A 218 -5.58 -14.01 -36.44
CA ALA A 218 -6.39 -15.22 -36.45
C ALA A 218 -7.08 -15.43 -35.10
N PRO A 219 -8.38 -15.75 -35.09
CA PRO A 219 -9.12 -16.02 -33.86
C PRO A 219 -8.61 -17.29 -33.19
N THR A 220 -8.83 -17.36 -31.88
CA THR A 220 -8.54 -18.57 -31.10
C THR A 220 -9.43 -19.74 -31.55
N VAL A 221 -8.84 -20.91 -31.82
CA VAL A 221 -9.55 -22.13 -32.25
C VAL A 221 -9.11 -23.32 -31.41
N GLY A 222 -9.94 -24.36 -31.30
CA GLY A 222 -9.52 -25.69 -30.82
C GLY A 222 -8.94 -25.76 -29.41
N THR A 223 -9.32 -24.85 -28.51
CA THR A 223 -8.83 -24.80 -27.12
C THR A 223 -9.54 -25.76 -26.17
N ASP A 224 -10.69 -26.30 -26.57
CA ASP A 224 -11.52 -27.13 -25.70
C ASP A 224 -10.92 -28.54 -25.54
N ALA A 225 -10.41 -28.84 -24.34
CA ALA A 225 -9.85 -30.15 -24.00
C ALA A 225 -10.85 -31.31 -24.12
N ASN A 226 -12.15 -31.01 -24.04
CA ASN A 226 -13.22 -32.00 -24.14
C ASN A 226 -13.46 -32.51 -25.57
N ASN A 227 -12.91 -31.83 -26.59
CA ASN A 227 -13.05 -32.24 -27.98
C ASN A 227 -11.70 -32.73 -28.54
N PRO A 228 -11.38 -34.03 -28.45
CA PRO A 228 -10.08 -34.56 -28.84
C PRO A 228 -9.78 -34.43 -30.34
N ALA A 229 -10.80 -34.24 -31.19
CA ALA A 229 -10.61 -34.07 -32.63
C ALA A 229 -10.04 -32.67 -32.99
N HIS A 230 -10.38 -31.65 -32.21
CA HIS A 230 -9.97 -30.26 -32.45
C HIS A 230 -8.96 -29.73 -31.44
N PHE A 231 -8.73 -30.46 -30.34
CA PHE A 231 -7.78 -30.07 -29.31
C PHE A 231 -6.33 -30.25 -29.77
N HIS A 232 -5.66 -29.13 -30.04
CA HIS A 232 -4.31 -29.09 -30.62
C HIS A 232 -3.18 -28.83 -29.61
N ASN A 233 -3.51 -28.81 -28.31
CA ASN A 233 -2.55 -28.67 -27.19
C ASN A 233 -1.49 -27.57 -27.39
N SER A 234 -1.95 -26.32 -27.58
CA SER A 234 -1.08 -25.15 -27.78
C SER A 234 -0.16 -25.26 -29.01
N PHE A 235 -0.75 -25.63 -30.15
CA PHE A 235 -0.14 -25.71 -31.49
C PHE A 235 0.86 -26.86 -31.69
N GLN A 236 0.95 -27.79 -30.76
CA GLN A 236 1.82 -28.97 -30.90
C GLN A 236 1.26 -29.95 -31.93
N ASP A 237 -0.06 -30.12 -31.99
CA ASP A 237 -0.73 -30.98 -32.97
C ASP A 237 -1.31 -30.15 -34.14
N ILE A 238 -0.48 -29.92 -35.16
CA ILE A 238 -0.82 -29.06 -36.31
C ILE A 238 -2.06 -29.56 -37.06
N GLY A 239 -2.20 -30.88 -37.25
CA GLY A 239 -3.36 -31.46 -37.95
C GLY A 239 -4.68 -31.09 -37.26
N ARG A 240 -4.72 -31.18 -35.93
CA ARG A 240 -5.91 -30.82 -35.13
C ARG A 240 -6.18 -29.31 -35.15
N PHE A 241 -5.13 -28.49 -35.14
CA PHE A 241 -5.26 -27.04 -35.24
C PHE A 241 -5.90 -26.61 -36.57
N LEU A 242 -5.43 -27.18 -37.68
CA LEU A 242 -6.01 -26.90 -39.00
C LEU A 242 -7.43 -27.46 -39.13
N ALA A 243 -7.69 -28.66 -38.59
CA ALA A 243 -9.03 -29.24 -38.54
C ALA A 243 -10.02 -28.40 -37.69
N ALA A 244 -9.53 -27.68 -36.67
CA ALA A 244 -10.31 -26.75 -35.87
C ALA A 244 -10.61 -25.41 -36.58
N GLY A 245 -10.16 -25.24 -37.83
CA GLY A 245 -10.34 -24.00 -38.60
C GLY A 245 -9.22 -22.97 -38.40
N GLY A 246 -8.05 -23.42 -37.93
CA GLY A 246 -6.88 -22.56 -37.77
C GLY A 246 -6.47 -21.86 -39.07
N ARG A 247 -6.12 -20.57 -38.96
CA ARG A 247 -5.75 -19.71 -40.10
C ARG A 247 -4.29 -19.29 -40.00
N ARG A 248 -3.67 -19.06 -41.16
CA ARG A 248 -2.30 -18.53 -41.26
C ARG A 248 -2.25 -17.07 -40.79
N GLY A 249 -1.21 -16.68 -40.06
CA GLY A 249 -1.00 -15.34 -39.54
C GLY A 249 -0.70 -15.32 -38.04
N ARG A 250 -0.64 -14.11 -37.47
CA ARG A 250 -0.52 -13.91 -36.01
C ARG A 250 -1.76 -14.45 -35.32
N GLN A 251 -1.60 -15.17 -34.23
CA GLN A 251 -2.69 -15.79 -33.48
C GLN A 251 -3.09 -14.92 -32.29
N GLU A 252 -4.39 -14.88 -31.98
CA GLU A 252 -4.90 -14.26 -30.75
C GLU A 252 -4.43 -15.05 -29.52
N GLN A 253 -4.46 -16.39 -29.60
CA GLN A 253 -4.01 -17.27 -28.53
C GLN A 253 -2.51 -17.10 -28.27
N VAL A 254 -2.16 -16.89 -27.00
CA VAL A 254 -0.77 -16.79 -26.53
C VAL A 254 -0.33 -18.07 -25.83
N LEU A 255 0.96 -18.37 -25.92
CA LEU A 255 1.61 -19.40 -25.12
C LEU A 255 1.96 -18.85 -23.74
N VAL A 256 1.62 -19.59 -22.70
CA VAL A 256 1.97 -19.28 -21.32
C VAL A 256 3.29 -19.94 -20.94
N GLU A 257 3.65 -19.94 -19.66
CA GLU A 257 4.87 -20.59 -19.19
C GLU A 257 4.81 -22.11 -19.41
N GLY A 258 5.90 -22.65 -19.94
CA GLY A 258 5.96 -24.06 -20.33
C GLY A 258 7.06 -24.34 -21.34
N THR A 259 7.25 -25.63 -21.62
CA THR A 259 8.13 -26.10 -22.70
C THR A 259 7.27 -26.61 -23.84
N TYR A 260 7.35 -25.95 -24.99
CA TYR A 260 6.55 -26.28 -26.17
C TYR A 260 7.45 -26.80 -27.29
N PHE A 261 7.02 -27.91 -27.89
CA PHE A 261 7.71 -28.53 -29.01
C PHE A 261 6.95 -28.21 -30.28
N LEU A 262 7.28 -27.05 -30.86
CA LEU A 262 6.62 -26.54 -32.06
C LEU A 262 7.50 -26.75 -33.28
N ASN A 263 6.86 -27.08 -34.39
CA ASN A 263 7.51 -27.06 -35.69
C ASN A 263 7.76 -25.61 -36.12
N ARG A 264 9.03 -25.19 -36.27
CA ARG A 264 9.36 -23.79 -36.65
C ARG A 264 9.16 -23.46 -38.12
N LEU A 265 8.94 -24.46 -38.97
CA LEU A 265 8.43 -24.23 -40.32
C LEU A 265 6.95 -23.87 -40.29
N PHE A 266 6.20 -24.43 -39.33
CA PHE A 266 4.78 -24.15 -39.14
C PHE A 266 4.53 -22.84 -38.39
N ALA A 267 5.18 -22.64 -37.25
CA ALA A 267 4.91 -21.53 -36.36
C ALA A 267 6.20 -20.89 -35.83
N THR A 268 6.28 -19.56 -35.93
CA THR A 268 7.29 -18.75 -35.25
C THR A 268 6.71 -18.17 -33.97
N VAL A 269 7.55 -18.02 -32.95
CA VAL A 269 7.14 -17.54 -31.63
C VAL A 269 8.04 -16.39 -31.22
N GLU A 270 7.42 -15.28 -30.88
CA GLU A 270 8.03 -14.09 -30.30
C GLU A 270 7.71 -14.06 -28.80
N VAL A 271 8.72 -13.84 -27.96
CA VAL A 271 8.54 -13.86 -26.50
C VAL A 271 8.43 -12.42 -26.00
N THR A 272 7.32 -12.09 -25.33
CA THR A 272 7.02 -10.76 -24.78
C THR A 272 6.64 -10.88 -23.31
N GLY A 273 6.70 -9.80 -22.51
CA GLY A 273 6.27 -9.82 -21.11
C GLY A 273 4.75 -9.85 -20.96
N LYS A 274 4.24 -10.48 -19.88
CA LYS A 274 2.83 -10.37 -19.48
C LYS A 274 2.47 -8.92 -19.13
N ARG A 275 1.21 -8.54 -19.38
CA ARG A 275 0.70 -7.25 -18.94
C ARG A 275 0.34 -7.33 -17.44
N ARG A 276 0.92 -6.46 -16.63
CA ARG A 276 0.56 -6.29 -15.22
C ARG A 276 -0.29 -5.04 -15.05
N ILE A 277 -1.43 -5.21 -14.40
CA ILE A 277 -2.31 -4.11 -13.97
C ILE A 277 -2.10 -3.95 -12.47
N GLU A 278 -1.80 -2.73 -12.06
CA GLU A 278 -1.47 -2.41 -10.68
C GLU A 278 -2.73 -2.22 -9.82
N ILE A 279 -2.58 -2.43 -8.52
CA ILE A 279 -3.67 -2.22 -7.56
C ILE A 279 -4.07 -0.73 -7.59
N GLY A 280 -5.38 -0.47 -7.55
CA GLY A 280 -5.93 0.88 -7.70
C GLY A 280 -6.10 1.34 -9.16
N THR A 281 -5.83 0.46 -10.12
CA THR A 281 -6.11 0.68 -11.54
C THR A 281 -6.86 -0.51 -12.14
N VAL A 282 -7.62 -0.27 -13.20
CA VAL A 282 -8.24 -1.32 -14.03
C VAL A 282 -7.79 -1.18 -15.47
N GLY A 283 -7.63 -2.31 -16.16
CA GLY A 283 -7.22 -2.34 -17.56
C GLY A 283 -8.43 -2.37 -18.47
N VAL A 284 -8.73 -1.27 -19.16
CA VAL A 284 -9.74 -1.25 -20.22
C VAL A 284 -9.11 -1.82 -21.49
N ILE A 285 -9.73 -2.84 -22.08
CA ILE A 285 -9.25 -3.50 -23.28
C ILE A 285 -9.93 -2.89 -24.50
N ASN A 286 -9.12 -2.43 -25.45
CA ASN A 286 -9.53 -2.12 -26.81
C ASN A 286 -9.08 -3.26 -27.75
N SER A 287 -10.02 -4.14 -28.11
CA SER A 287 -9.75 -5.31 -28.95
C SER A 287 -9.82 -4.95 -30.44
N PHE A 288 -8.80 -5.32 -31.20
CA PHE A 288 -8.77 -5.22 -32.67
C PHE A 288 -9.29 -6.48 -33.36
N VAL A 289 -9.62 -7.52 -32.58
CA VAL A 289 -10.06 -8.84 -33.06
C VAL A 289 -11.48 -9.16 -32.62
N GLY A 290 -12.13 -10.04 -33.36
CA GLY A 290 -13.50 -10.49 -33.11
C GLY A 290 -14.49 -10.05 -34.19
N ARG A 291 -15.70 -10.60 -34.13
CA ARG A 291 -16.78 -10.19 -35.04
C ARG A 291 -17.16 -8.75 -34.76
N GLU A 292 -17.37 -7.98 -35.82
CA GLU A 292 -18.06 -6.70 -35.71
C GLU A 292 -19.53 -6.94 -35.37
N THR A 293 -20.00 -6.34 -34.29
CA THR A 293 -21.42 -6.39 -33.91
C THR A 293 -22.19 -5.38 -34.77
N GLU A 294 -23.38 -5.73 -35.27
CA GLU A 294 -24.24 -4.80 -36.04
C GLU A 294 -24.56 -3.51 -35.25
N GLU A 295 -24.59 -3.61 -33.91
CA GLU A 295 -24.76 -2.47 -32.99
C GLU A 295 -23.60 -1.46 -33.02
N ALA A 296 -22.39 -1.88 -33.42
CA ALA A 296 -21.26 -0.97 -33.61
C ALA A 296 -21.43 -0.11 -34.88
N ILE A 297 -22.16 -0.63 -35.87
CA ILE A 297 -22.41 0.00 -37.17
C ILE A 297 -23.55 1.03 -37.08
N THR A 298 -24.53 0.82 -36.17
CA THR A 298 -25.74 1.67 -36.02
C THR A 298 -25.64 2.78 -34.97
N ALA A 299 -24.48 2.99 -34.34
CA ALA A 299 -24.33 4.02 -33.32
C ALA A 299 -24.38 5.45 -33.93
N GLU A 300 -25.45 6.19 -33.62
CA GLU A 300 -25.81 7.55 -34.09
C GLU A 300 -24.70 8.63 -34.05
N ASN A 301 -23.60 8.41 -33.32
CA ASN A 301 -22.56 9.42 -33.10
C ASN A 301 -21.14 8.99 -33.53
N GLY A 302 -20.99 7.89 -34.29
CA GLY A 302 -19.66 7.41 -34.72
C GLY A 302 -18.72 6.96 -33.59
N ARG A 303 -19.20 6.95 -32.34
CA ARG A 303 -18.51 6.40 -31.17
C ARG A 303 -19.25 5.12 -30.74
N GLY A 304 -18.79 3.98 -31.25
CA GLY A 304 -19.42 2.67 -31.05
C GLY A 304 -19.56 2.31 -29.57
N ARG A 305 -20.67 1.67 -29.20
CA ARG A 305 -20.97 1.20 -27.82
C ARG A 305 -19.90 0.22 -27.31
N THR A 306 -19.74 0.12 -25.99
CA THR A 306 -18.95 -0.94 -25.35
C THR A 306 -19.45 -2.33 -25.78
N VAL A 307 -18.55 -3.23 -26.14
CA VAL A 307 -18.84 -4.57 -26.66
C VAL A 307 -18.63 -5.65 -25.60
N GLU A 308 -19.13 -6.86 -25.86
CA GLU A 308 -18.84 -8.01 -24.99
C GLU A 308 -17.42 -8.54 -25.19
N VAL A 309 -16.94 -9.35 -24.24
CA VAL A 309 -15.58 -9.93 -24.29
C VAL A 309 -15.43 -10.82 -25.53
N GLY A 310 -14.32 -10.64 -26.26
CA GLY A 310 -14.03 -11.37 -27.50
C GLY A 310 -14.63 -10.75 -28.77
N GLN A 311 -15.33 -9.63 -28.67
CA GLN A 311 -15.76 -8.82 -29.82
C GLN A 311 -14.76 -7.69 -30.09
N ARG A 312 -14.81 -7.16 -31.33
CA ARG A 312 -13.96 -6.04 -31.74
C ARG A 312 -14.47 -4.74 -31.14
N GLY A 313 -13.60 -3.99 -30.49
CA GLY A 313 -13.90 -2.73 -29.81
C GLY A 313 -13.55 -2.75 -28.33
N ILE A 314 -14.10 -1.77 -27.59
CA ILE A 314 -13.83 -1.59 -26.17
C ILE A 314 -14.72 -2.52 -25.34
N TRP A 315 -14.11 -3.41 -24.57
CA TRP A 315 -14.85 -4.38 -23.76
C TRP A 315 -15.61 -3.71 -22.61
N ARG A 316 -16.85 -4.14 -22.38
CA ARG A 316 -17.72 -3.66 -21.30
C ARG A 316 -17.19 -4.02 -19.92
N ARG A 317 -16.54 -5.18 -19.78
CA ARG A 317 -15.91 -5.60 -18.53
C ARG A 317 -14.41 -5.31 -18.59
N PRO A 318 -13.88 -4.42 -17.75
CA PRO A 318 -12.44 -4.18 -17.68
C PRO A 318 -11.73 -5.36 -16.99
N LEU A 319 -10.42 -5.43 -17.18
CA LEU A 319 -9.55 -6.30 -16.40
C LEU A 319 -9.35 -5.74 -15.00
N GLU A 320 -9.50 -6.61 -14.02
CA GLU A 320 -9.20 -6.33 -12.62
C GLU A 320 -7.67 -6.23 -12.40
N PRO A 321 -7.19 -5.74 -11.23
CA PRO A 321 -5.77 -5.75 -10.91
C PRO A 321 -5.19 -7.17 -10.93
N GLY A 322 -4.11 -7.39 -11.67
CA GLY A 322 -3.57 -8.73 -11.87
C GLY A 322 -2.54 -8.84 -12.99
N LYS A 323 -2.06 -10.05 -13.23
CA LYS A 323 -1.18 -10.38 -14.37
C LYS A 323 -2.00 -11.08 -15.44
N TYR A 324 -1.94 -10.58 -16.67
CA TYR A 324 -2.69 -11.11 -17.80
C TYR A 324 -1.80 -11.41 -18.98
N ALA A 325 -2.09 -12.54 -19.63
CA ALA A 325 -1.47 -12.98 -20.85
C ALA A 325 -2.26 -12.43 -22.05
N VAL A 326 -2.20 -11.12 -22.26
CA VAL A 326 -2.86 -10.45 -23.39
C VAL A 326 -1.87 -10.30 -24.54
N ASN A 327 -2.30 -10.64 -25.76
CA ASN A 327 -1.51 -10.37 -26.95
C ASN A 327 -1.54 -8.85 -27.27
N PRO A 328 -0.40 -8.14 -27.23
CA PRO A 328 -0.33 -6.70 -27.48
C PRO A 328 -0.70 -6.31 -28.91
N TYR A 329 -0.63 -7.24 -29.86
CA TYR A 329 -1.09 -7.00 -31.23
C TYR A 329 -2.59 -7.18 -31.39
N ALA A 330 -3.23 -8.01 -30.55
CA ALA A 330 -4.66 -8.28 -30.62
C ALA A 330 -5.48 -7.23 -29.88
N ALA A 331 -4.97 -6.71 -28.78
CA ALA A 331 -5.65 -5.69 -28.01
C ALA A 331 -4.69 -4.74 -27.30
N GLU A 332 -5.12 -3.50 -27.18
CA GLU A 332 -4.46 -2.48 -26.37
C GLU A 332 -5.10 -2.43 -24.97
N VAL A 333 -4.28 -2.41 -23.92
CA VAL A 333 -4.73 -2.29 -22.53
C VAL A 333 -4.44 -0.88 -22.03
N ILE A 334 -5.48 -0.13 -21.71
CA ILE A 334 -5.41 1.23 -21.18
C ILE A 334 -5.69 1.19 -19.68
N ASP A 335 -4.73 1.61 -18.87
CA ASP A 335 -4.90 1.65 -17.42
C ASP A 335 -5.73 2.88 -17.01
N VAL A 336 -6.79 2.64 -16.24
CA VAL A 336 -7.66 3.68 -15.67
C VAL A 336 -7.58 3.60 -14.15
N PRO A 337 -7.27 4.70 -13.44
CA PRO A 337 -7.32 4.72 -11.98
C PRO A 337 -8.74 4.53 -11.47
N THR A 338 -8.87 3.66 -10.49
CA THR A 338 -10.10 3.45 -9.70
C THR A 338 -9.97 3.97 -8.29
N THR A 339 -8.80 4.51 -7.93
CA THR A 339 -8.63 5.31 -6.71
C THR A 339 -8.92 6.76 -6.99
N ASN A 340 -9.17 7.50 -5.92
CA ASN A 340 -9.41 8.94 -5.98
C ASN A 340 -8.13 9.62 -6.48
N PHE A 341 -8.24 10.36 -7.57
CA PHE A 341 -7.14 11.13 -8.14
C PHE A 341 -7.48 12.61 -8.07
N GLN A 342 -6.47 13.41 -7.76
CA GLN A 342 -6.59 14.85 -7.58
C GLN A 342 -6.10 15.56 -8.83
N LEU A 343 -6.93 16.45 -9.37
CA LEU A 343 -6.57 17.38 -10.43
C LEU A 343 -6.33 18.76 -9.81
N ARG A 344 -5.26 19.44 -10.23
CA ARG A 344 -4.86 20.75 -9.71
C ARG A 344 -4.72 21.73 -10.86
N TRP A 345 -5.51 22.80 -10.84
CA TRP A 345 -5.40 23.93 -11.76
C TRP A 345 -4.42 24.95 -11.18
N ILE A 346 -3.14 24.58 -11.16
CA ILE A 346 -2.05 25.42 -10.66
C ILE A 346 -0.89 25.33 -11.65
N ALA A 347 -0.45 26.47 -12.18
CA ALA A 347 0.64 26.49 -13.16
C ALA A 347 1.95 25.95 -12.54
N GLY A 348 2.58 24.98 -13.21
CA GLY A 348 3.89 24.45 -12.84
C GLY A 348 3.92 23.51 -11.63
N VAL A 349 2.76 23.20 -11.04
CA VAL A 349 2.64 22.19 -9.97
C VAL A 349 2.00 20.95 -10.56
N VAL A 350 2.85 20.00 -10.99
CA VAL A 350 2.40 18.64 -11.28
C VAL A 350 2.09 17.96 -9.95
N SER A 351 0.91 17.36 -9.80
CA SER A 351 0.60 16.60 -8.60
C SER A 351 1.63 15.49 -8.40
N ALA A 352 2.43 15.59 -7.33
CA ALA A 352 3.43 14.60 -6.94
C ALA A 352 2.80 13.24 -6.54
N ALA A 353 1.46 13.17 -6.45
CA ALA A 353 0.72 11.92 -6.52
C ALA A 353 0.76 11.40 -7.96
N ALA A 354 1.96 11.05 -8.42
CA ALA A 354 2.13 10.16 -9.55
C ALA A 354 1.22 8.97 -9.27
N LEU A 355 0.23 8.75 -10.14
CA LEU A 355 -0.43 7.46 -10.17
C LEU A 355 0.66 6.37 -10.20
N PRO A 356 0.34 5.13 -9.79
CA PRO A 356 1.29 4.02 -9.80
C PRO A 356 2.10 3.89 -11.12
N ASN A 357 1.53 4.35 -12.24
CA ASN A 357 2.09 4.39 -13.58
C ASN A 357 2.97 5.62 -13.94
N GLY A 358 3.22 6.56 -13.02
CA GLY A 358 4.04 7.74 -13.27
C GLY A 358 3.42 8.80 -14.20
N LYS A 359 2.16 8.63 -14.63
CA LYS A 359 1.47 9.61 -15.49
C LYS A 359 0.78 10.67 -14.64
N SER A 360 0.93 11.93 -15.06
CA SER A 360 0.11 13.03 -14.53
C SER A 360 -0.89 13.50 -15.57
N TYR A 361 -2.12 13.73 -15.13
CA TYR A 361 -3.22 14.24 -15.95
C TYR A 361 -3.40 15.75 -15.84
N ASP A 362 -2.59 16.44 -15.02
CA ASP A 362 -2.72 17.87 -14.71
C ASP A 362 -1.66 18.77 -15.37
N ASN A 363 -0.80 18.22 -16.24
CA ASN A 363 0.33 18.95 -16.84
C ASN A 363 -0.07 20.23 -17.60
N ASP A 364 -1.24 20.23 -18.24
CA ASP A 364 -1.72 21.35 -19.05
C ASP A 364 -2.62 22.32 -18.25
N LEU A 365 -2.96 21.99 -17.01
CA LEU A 365 -3.91 22.75 -16.20
C LEU A 365 -3.26 24.00 -15.60
N LYS A 366 -3.93 25.14 -15.75
CA LYS A 366 -3.46 26.44 -15.25
C LYS A 366 -4.52 27.07 -14.35
N GLU A 367 -4.07 27.99 -13.49
CA GLU A 367 -4.97 28.79 -12.65
C GLU A 367 -5.95 29.55 -13.55
N ILE A 368 -7.22 29.61 -13.16
CA ILE A 368 -8.28 30.16 -14.02
C ILE A 368 -8.36 31.68 -13.78
N PRO A 369 -8.14 32.53 -14.80
CA PRO A 369 -8.35 33.95 -14.69
C PRO A 369 -9.85 34.25 -14.68
N VAL A 370 -10.31 34.91 -13.63
CA VAL A 370 -11.70 35.32 -13.46
C VAL A 370 -11.79 36.80 -13.10
N ILE A 371 -12.91 37.41 -13.48
CA ILE A 371 -13.22 38.81 -13.17
C ILE A 371 -14.42 38.80 -12.21
N THR A 372 -14.25 39.43 -11.05
CA THR A 372 -15.32 39.52 -10.04
C THR A 372 -16.31 40.63 -10.37
N ARG A 373 -17.46 40.67 -9.67
CA ARG A 373 -18.50 41.70 -9.87
C ARG A 373 -17.99 43.14 -9.68
N ASP A 374 -17.01 43.31 -8.80
CA ASP A 374 -16.30 44.55 -8.50
C ASP A 374 -15.11 44.84 -9.42
N ALA A 375 -15.01 44.10 -10.54
CA ALA A 375 -14.02 44.27 -11.61
C ALA A 375 -12.56 44.04 -11.17
N PHE A 376 -12.32 43.17 -10.19
CA PHE A 376 -10.97 42.69 -9.90
C PHE A 376 -10.63 41.46 -10.75
N GLU A 377 -9.42 41.46 -11.30
CA GLU A 377 -8.86 40.32 -12.02
C GLU A 377 -8.07 39.44 -11.05
N ILE A 378 -8.53 38.20 -10.89
CA ILE A 378 -7.94 37.25 -9.93
C ILE A 378 -7.66 35.92 -10.61
N LEU A 379 -6.59 35.26 -10.17
CA LEU A 379 -6.27 33.89 -10.53
C LEU A 379 -6.76 32.96 -9.42
N VAL A 380 -7.68 32.07 -9.76
CA VAL A 380 -8.24 31.11 -8.80
C VAL A 380 -7.53 29.77 -8.95
N PRO A 381 -6.67 29.37 -8.00
CA PRO A 381 -6.16 28.01 -7.95
C PRO A 381 -7.26 27.10 -7.40
N LEU A 382 -7.44 25.96 -8.04
CA LEU A 382 -8.52 25.03 -7.69
C LEU A 382 -8.04 23.59 -7.79
N SER A 383 -8.67 22.75 -6.97
CA SER A 383 -8.36 21.34 -6.94
C SER A 383 -9.64 20.52 -6.88
N ILE A 384 -9.72 19.49 -7.70
CA ILE A 384 -10.87 18.62 -7.81
C ILE A 384 -10.41 17.20 -7.54
N VAL A 385 -11.10 16.52 -6.63
CA VAL A 385 -10.89 15.09 -6.37
C VAL A 385 -11.96 14.32 -7.13
N ALA A 386 -11.53 13.46 -8.04
CA ALA A 386 -12.42 12.66 -8.88
C ALA A 386 -12.09 11.17 -8.75
N HIS A 387 -13.12 10.36 -8.97
CA HIS A 387 -13.07 8.90 -8.95
C HIS A 387 -13.82 8.35 -10.17
N ILE A 388 -13.29 7.27 -10.75
CA ILE A 388 -13.94 6.53 -11.83
C ILE A 388 -14.18 5.11 -11.34
N ALA A 389 -15.45 4.76 -11.15
CA ALA A 389 -15.83 3.40 -10.77
C ALA A 389 -15.35 2.39 -11.85
N PRO A 390 -14.85 1.21 -11.47
CA PRO A 390 -14.37 0.17 -12.39
C PRO A 390 -15.35 -0.11 -13.54
N VAL A 391 -16.64 -0.24 -13.22
CA VAL A 391 -17.72 -0.55 -14.18
C VAL A 391 -17.90 0.56 -15.22
N ASN A 392 -17.57 1.81 -14.87
CA ASN A 392 -17.72 2.96 -15.75
C ASN A 392 -16.46 3.25 -16.58
N ALA A 393 -15.29 2.72 -16.21
CA ALA A 393 -14.03 2.97 -16.89
C ALA A 393 -14.08 2.73 -18.42
N PRO A 394 -14.67 1.62 -18.93
CA PRO A 394 -14.77 1.41 -20.38
C PRO A 394 -15.59 2.48 -21.10
N HIS A 395 -16.65 3.00 -20.48
CA HIS A 395 -17.48 4.04 -21.06
C HIS A 395 -16.76 5.39 -21.16
N VAL A 396 -15.93 5.71 -20.17
CA VAL A 396 -15.09 6.91 -20.19
C VAL A 396 -14.07 6.83 -21.33
N ILE A 397 -13.37 5.69 -21.46
CA ILE A 397 -12.40 5.46 -22.53
C ILE A 397 -13.08 5.44 -23.91
N GLN A 398 -14.28 4.89 -24.03
CA GLN A 398 -15.04 4.92 -25.28
C GLN A 398 -15.34 6.35 -25.75
N ARG A 399 -15.66 7.27 -24.82
CA ARG A 399 -16.03 8.65 -25.17
C ARG A 399 -14.83 9.54 -25.42
N PHE A 400 -13.74 9.37 -24.67
CA PHE A 400 -12.58 10.29 -24.68
C PHE A 400 -11.29 9.67 -25.22
N SER A 401 -11.25 8.36 -25.46
CA SER A 401 -10.06 7.54 -25.80
C SER A 401 -9.00 7.48 -24.68
N GLN A 402 -8.69 8.60 -24.05
CA GLN A 402 -7.71 8.73 -22.97
C GLN A 402 -8.24 9.69 -21.88
N ILE A 403 -7.71 9.56 -20.67
CA ILE A 403 -8.12 10.40 -19.53
C ILE A 403 -7.62 11.84 -19.69
N GLU A 404 -6.45 12.08 -20.28
CA GLU A 404 -5.97 13.45 -20.53
C GLU A 404 -6.97 14.24 -21.39
N ARG A 405 -7.59 13.57 -22.38
CA ARG A 405 -8.60 14.21 -23.25
C ARG A 405 -9.87 14.53 -22.50
N LEU A 406 -10.30 13.69 -21.56
CA LEU A 406 -11.44 14.00 -20.68
C LEU A 406 -11.17 15.29 -19.88
N VAL A 407 -9.97 15.39 -19.31
CA VAL A 407 -9.58 16.55 -18.50
C VAL A 407 -9.55 17.81 -19.36
N ASN A 408 -8.83 17.79 -20.48
CA ASN A 408 -8.59 18.97 -21.32
C ASN A 408 -9.82 19.38 -22.16
N GLN A 409 -10.63 18.44 -22.64
CA GLN A 409 -11.74 18.75 -23.54
C GLN A 409 -13.07 18.96 -22.82
N THR A 410 -13.22 18.48 -21.58
CA THR A 410 -14.51 18.52 -20.88
C THR A 410 -14.40 19.13 -19.48
N LEU A 411 -13.51 18.63 -18.63
CA LEU A 411 -13.41 19.17 -17.26
C LEU A 411 -12.91 20.61 -17.28
N ASP A 412 -11.81 20.92 -17.94
CA ASP A 412 -11.21 22.26 -17.92
C ASP A 412 -12.15 23.36 -18.47
N PRO A 413 -12.78 23.22 -19.65
CA PRO A 413 -13.72 24.22 -20.15
C PRO A 413 -14.93 24.42 -19.23
N PHE A 414 -15.44 23.33 -18.66
CA PHE A 414 -16.62 23.37 -17.81
C PHE A 414 -16.33 24.02 -16.45
N VAL A 415 -15.23 23.63 -15.81
CA VAL A 415 -14.74 24.22 -14.56
C VAL A 415 -14.44 25.71 -14.78
N SER A 416 -13.77 26.05 -15.88
CA SER A 416 -13.50 27.44 -16.27
C SER A 416 -14.76 28.27 -16.44
N SER A 417 -15.77 27.75 -17.16
CA SER A 417 -17.05 28.46 -17.35
C SER A 417 -17.76 28.67 -16.02
N TYR A 418 -17.86 27.62 -15.19
CA TYR A 418 -18.57 27.68 -13.93
C TYR A 418 -17.97 28.71 -12.97
N PHE A 419 -16.63 28.73 -12.81
CA PHE A 419 -15.97 29.67 -11.91
C PHE A 419 -15.95 31.10 -12.45
N LYS A 420 -15.93 31.30 -13.78
CA LYS A 420 -16.12 32.62 -14.39
C LYS A 420 -17.52 33.18 -14.09
N ASP A 421 -18.57 32.38 -14.28
CA ASP A 421 -19.95 32.80 -14.00
C ASP A 421 -20.16 33.09 -12.50
N THR A 422 -19.54 32.26 -11.64
CA THR A 422 -19.63 32.41 -10.19
C THR A 422 -18.89 33.66 -9.70
N ALA A 423 -17.71 33.95 -10.26
CA ALA A 423 -16.95 35.15 -9.94
C ALA A 423 -17.71 36.42 -10.35
N GLN A 424 -18.33 36.44 -11.54
CA GLN A 424 -19.09 37.61 -12.01
C GLN A 424 -20.31 37.96 -11.13
N ARG A 425 -20.85 36.99 -10.38
CA ARG A 425 -21.99 37.20 -9.48
C ARG A 425 -21.58 37.69 -8.08
N ASN A 426 -20.37 37.38 -7.65
CA ASN A 426 -19.87 37.65 -6.30
C ASN A 426 -18.86 38.80 -6.27
N THR A 427 -18.76 39.50 -5.14
CA THR A 427 -17.64 40.43 -4.89
C THR A 427 -16.39 39.65 -4.53
N LEU A 428 -15.21 40.27 -4.62
CA LEU A 428 -13.96 39.63 -4.20
C LEU A 428 -14.01 39.16 -2.73
N LEU A 429 -14.55 39.99 -1.84
CA LEU A 429 -14.64 39.67 -0.41
C LEU A 429 -15.58 38.48 -0.16
N ASP A 430 -16.76 38.48 -0.78
CA ASP A 430 -17.70 37.36 -0.71
C ASP A 430 -17.05 36.06 -1.22
N PHE A 431 -16.25 36.15 -2.28
CA PHE A 431 -15.57 34.98 -2.86
C PHE A 431 -14.54 34.37 -1.90
N ILE A 432 -13.82 35.20 -1.12
CA ILE A 432 -12.83 34.74 -0.14
C ILE A 432 -13.50 34.18 1.12
N GLU A 433 -14.52 34.88 1.64
CA GLU A 433 -15.23 34.54 2.87
C GLU A 433 -16.09 33.28 2.68
N LYS A 434 -16.85 33.20 1.59
CA LYS A 434 -17.80 32.12 1.29
C LYS A 434 -17.23 31.01 0.41
N ARG A 435 -15.89 30.91 0.28
CA ARG A 435 -15.23 29.91 -0.61
C ARG A 435 -15.70 28.47 -0.37
N VAL A 436 -16.03 28.11 0.88
CA VAL A 436 -16.50 26.76 1.23
C VAL A 436 -17.92 26.52 0.72
N GLU A 437 -18.79 27.52 0.80
CA GLU A 437 -20.16 27.43 0.28
C GLU A 437 -20.14 27.39 -1.25
N ILE A 438 -19.34 28.25 -1.88
CA ILE A 438 -19.12 28.25 -3.33
C ILE A 438 -18.58 26.88 -3.79
N GLY A 439 -17.65 26.29 -3.05
CA GLY A 439 -17.13 24.95 -3.34
C GLY A 439 -18.20 23.86 -3.27
N LYS A 440 -19.12 23.92 -2.30
CA LYS A 440 -20.25 22.98 -2.18
C LYS A 440 -21.27 23.14 -3.32
N GLU A 441 -21.55 24.37 -3.72
CA GLU A 441 -22.43 24.66 -4.86
C GLU A 441 -21.80 24.16 -6.16
N ALA A 442 -20.50 24.42 -6.36
CA ALA A 442 -19.72 23.91 -7.47
C ALA A 442 -19.76 22.39 -7.53
N LEU A 443 -19.54 21.72 -6.39
CA LEU A 443 -19.61 20.25 -6.31
C LEU A 443 -20.97 19.72 -6.79
N LYS A 444 -22.08 20.34 -6.39
CA LYS A 444 -23.43 19.92 -6.82
C LYS A 444 -23.62 20.12 -8.32
N ALA A 445 -23.30 21.30 -8.84
CA ALA A 445 -23.43 21.61 -10.25
C ALA A 445 -22.55 20.69 -11.13
N MET A 446 -21.33 20.40 -10.67
CA MET A 446 -20.42 19.53 -11.41
C MET A 446 -20.83 18.05 -11.34
N LYS A 447 -21.35 17.57 -10.21
CA LYS A 447 -21.92 16.21 -10.09
C LYS A 447 -23.07 16.00 -11.07
N GLU A 448 -24.00 16.95 -11.15
CA GLU A 448 -25.14 16.86 -12.07
C GLU A 448 -24.69 16.81 -13.54
N ARG A 449 -23.71 17.64 -13.93
CA ARG A 449 -23.22 17.68 -15.31
C ARG A 449 -22.39 16.45 -15.69
N LEU A 450 -21.51 16.00 -14.81
CA LEU A 450 -20.60 14.88 -15.10
C LEU A 450 -21.22 13.51 -14.86
N ALA A 451 -22.41 13.44 -14.24
CA ALA A 451 -23.20 12.22 -14.19
C ALA A 451 -23.49 11.65 -15.60
N GLU A 452 -23.68 12.52 -16.61
CA GLU A 452 -23.85 12.10 -18.01
C GLU A 452 -22.61 11.36 -18.55
N HIS A 453 -21.43 11.70 -18.02
CA HIS A 453 -20.15 11.10 -18.41
C HIS A 453 -19.71 9.98 -17.45
N ARG A 454 -20.53 9.64 -16.46
CA ARG A 454 -20.28 8.58 -15.46
C ARG A 454 -18.98 8.76 -14.69
N ILE A 455 -18.65 10.01 -14.39
CA ILE A 455 -17.50 10.40 -13.56
C ILE A 455 -18.03 10.94 -12.25
N GLU A 456 -17.44 10.49 -11.14
CA GLU A 456 -17.84 10.91 -9.81
C GLU A 456 -16.84 11.95 -9.29
N ILE A 457 -17.33 13.14 -8.96
CA ILE A 457 -16.53 14.11 -8.21
C ILE A 457 -16.85 13.93 -6.74
N GLU A 458 -15.81 13.77 -5.92
CA GLU A 458 -15.97 13.70 -4.47
C GLU A 458 -15.94 15.08 -3.84
N GLU A 459 -14.96 15.90 -4.23
CA GLU A 459 -14.70 17.20 -3.61
C GLU A 459 -14.17 18.23 -4.62
N VAL A 460 -14.56 19.49 -4.42
CA VAL A 460 -14.03 20.66 -5.12
C VAL A 460 -13.50 21.65 -4.09
N MET A 461 -12.20 21.91 -4.15
CA MET A 461 -11.50 22.83 -3.27
C MET A 461 -11.07 24.08 -4.03
N ILE A 462 -11.37 25.24 -3.46
CA ILE A 462 -10.93 26.54 -3.96
C ILE A 462 -9.76 26.98 -3.08
N GLY A 463 -8.59 27.15 -3.70
CA GLY A 463 -7.43 27.72 -3.03
C GLY A 463 -7.55 29.22 -2.86
N THR A 464 -6.58 29.83 -2.18
CA THR A 464 -6.57 31.30 -2.00
C THR A 464 -6.40 31.98 -3.35
N PRO A 465 -7.31 32.88 -3.76
CA PRO A 465 -7.17 33.61 -5.01
C PRO A 465 -5.91 34.48 -4.97
N LYS A 466 -5.17 34.50 -6.07
CA LYS A 466 -3.98 35.32 -6.24
C LYS A 466 -4.31 36.52 -7.13
N PRO A 467 -3.70 37.68 -6.92
CA PRO A 467 -3.77 38.75 -7.90
C PRO A 467 -3.07 38.33 -9.19
N THR A 468 -3.59 38.81 -10.33
CA THR A 468 -2.87 38.70 -11.60
C THR A 468 -1.52 39.41 -11.48
N PRO A 469 -0.42 38.86 -12.03
CA PRO A 469 0.90 39.47 -11.93
C PRO A 469 0.90 40.93 -12.42
N GLY A 470 1.13 41.87 -11.51
CA GLY A 470 1.20 43.31 -11.80
C GLY A 470 0.08 44.18 -11.20
N ASP A 471 -0.97 43.62 -10.62
CA ASP A 471 -2.05 44.41 -10.02
C ASP A 471 -1.89 44.58 -8.49
N THR A 472 -1.52 45.80 -8.06
CA THR A 472 -1.33 46.18 -6.64
C THR A 472 -2.63 46.60 -5.96
N ARG A 473 -3.74 46.79 -6.70
CA ARG A 473 -5.00 47.29 -6.15
C ARG A 473 -5.66 46.31 -5.18
N MET A 474 -5.57 45.02 -5.48
CA MET A 474 -6.10 43.97 -4.60
C MET A 474 -5.37 43.97 -3.25
N GLU A 475 -4.05 44.04 -3.26
CA GLU A 475 -3.24 43.97 -2.05
C GLU A 475 -3.50 45.18 -1.15
N ALA A 476 -3.58 46.38 -1.73
CA ALA A 476 -3.95 47.60 -1.01
C ALA A 476 -5.36 47.51 -0.39
N MET A 477 -6.35 46.96 -1.10
CA MET A 477 -7.71 46.78 -0.56
C MET A 477 -7.75 45.74 0.56
N LEU A 478 -7.07 44.60 0.40
CA LEU A 478 -6.98 43.56 1.44
C LEU A 478 -6.31 44.11 2.70
N GLU A 479 -5.28 44.94 2.56
CA GLU A 479 -4.64 45.63 3.68
C GLU A 479 -5.58 46.61 4.38
N GLN A 480 -6.35 47.41 3.62
CA GLN A 480 -7.39 48.28 4.17
C GLN A 480 -8.49 47.49 4.90
N LEU A 481 -8.94 46.36 4.36
CA LEU A 481 -9.95 45.51 4.99
C LEU A 481 -9.42 44.84 6.27
N ARG A 482 -8.16 44.36 6.25
CA ARG A 482 -7.49 43.85 7.46
C ARG A 482 -7.39 44.94 8.52
N ALA A 483 -6.98 46.15 8.15
CA ALA A 483 -6.93 47.29 9.06
C ALA A 483 -8.31 47.62 9.64
N ARG A 484 -9.38 47.60 8.82
CA ARG A 484 -10.75 47.83 9.28
C ARG A 484 -11.24 46.73 10.23
N GLN A 485 -10.90 45.48 9.95
CA GLN A 485 -11.28 44.35 10.81
C GLN A 485 -10.52 44.37 12.13
N LEU A 486 -9.22 44.69 12.09
CA LEU A 486 -8.40 44.90 13.27
C LEU A 486 -8.98 46.02 14.15
N ALA A 487 -9.31 47.16 13.54
CA ALA A 487 -9.93 48.28 14.27
C ALA A 487 -11.27 47.90 14.93
N LYS A 488 -12.09 47.04 14.29
CA LYS A 488 -13.34 46.53 14.91
C LYS A 488 -13.08 45.61 16.11
N GLU A 489 -12.11 44.70 16.01
CA GLU A 489 -11.75 43.82 17.13
C GLU A 489 -11.06 44.60 18.25
N GLU A 490 -10.24 45.60 17.93
CA GLU A 490 -9.71 46.57 18.89
C GLU A 490 -10.83 47.34 19.59
N GLN A 491 -11.84 47.82 18.85
CA GLN A 491 -12.99 48.50 19.43
C GLN A 491 -13.74 47.61 20.43
N LYS A 492 -13.99 46.34 20.09
CA LYS A 492 -14.59 45.37 21.03
C LYS A 492 -13.71 45.19 22.28
N THR A 493 -12.41 45.03 22.08
CA THR A 493 -11.43 44.89 23.16
C THR A 493 -11.47 46.11 24.10
N PHE A 494 -11.58 47.33 23.56
CA PHE A 494 -11.72 48.54 24.36
C PHE A 494 -13.04 48.61 25.15
N VAL A 495 -14.15 48.16 24.56
CA VAL A 495 -15.44 48.06 25.25
C VAL A 495 -15.35 47.06 26.41
N ASP A 496 -14.79 45.88 26.17
CA ASP A 496 -14.60 44.85 27.21
C ASP A 496 -13.68 45.35 28.33
N GLN A 497 -12.60 46.08 27.99
CA GLN A 497 -11.72 46.71 28.96
C GLN A 497 -12.44 47.79 29.79
N GLN A 498 -13.29 48.60 29.17
CA GLN A 498 -14.09 49.61 29.85
C GLN A 498 -15.11 48.98 30.81
N GLU A 499 -15.79 47.91 30.39
CA GLU A 499 -16.68 47.14 31.25
C GLU A 499 -15.96 46.48 32.43
N ALA A 500 -14.78 45.90 32.19
CA ALA A 500 -13.96 45.32 33.25
C ALA A 500 -13.49 46.39 34.25
N ALA A 501 -13.07 47.57 33.76
CA ALA A 501 -12.62 48.68 34.59
C ALA A 501 -13.75 49.27 35.43
N THR A 502 -14.96 49.43 34.86
CA THR A 502 -16.14 49.92 35.59
C THR A 502 -16.57 48.93 36.68
N LYS A 503 -16.63 47.62 36.37
CA LYS A 503 -16.90 46.57 37.36
C LYS A 503 -15.85 46.55 38.47
N ARG A 504 -14.57 46.74 38.13
CA ARG A 504 -13.46 46.80 39.10
C ARG A 504 -13.54 48.03 40.00
N LYS A 505 -13.92 49.19 39.45
CA LYS A 505 -14.17 50.41 40.23
C LYS A 505 -15.34 50.20 41.21
N ALA A 506 -16.46 49.66 40.73
CA ALA A 506 -17.62 49.38 41.58
C ALA A 506 -17.30 48.37 42.69
N LEU A 507 -16.55 47.31 42.39
CA LEU A 507 -16.08 46.34 43.40
C LEU A 507 -15.20 47.02 44.45
N ASN A 508 -14.24 47.85 44.04
CA ASN A 508 -13.36 48.57 44.97
C ASN A 508 -14.13 49.58 45.84
N GLU A 509 -15.11 50.29 45.28
CA GLU A 509 -15.98 51.18 46.05
C GLU A 509 -16.80 50.41 47.09
N GLN A 510 -17.36 49.25 46.72
CA GLN A 510 -18.08 48.39 47.66
C GLN A 510 -17.17 47.83 48.76
N LEU A 511 -15.95 47.41 48.43
CA LEU A 511 -14.97 46.95 49.42
C LEU A 511 -14.58 48.07 50.39
N ALA A 512 -14.31 49.28 49.89
CA ALA A 512 -13.98 50.42 50.71
C ALA A 512 -15.12 50.82 51.67
N LEU A 513 -16.37 50.78 51.20
CA LEU A 513 -17.55 50.99 52.05
C LEU A 513 -17.71 49.89 53.09
N ALA A 514 -17.49 48.62 52.73
CA ALA A 514 -17.55 47.50 53.66
C ALA A 514 -16.47 47.61 54.75
N ASP A 515 -15.24 48.01 54.41
CA ASP A 515 -14.16 48.24 55.37
C ASP A 515 -14.48 49.39 56.33
N GLN A 516 -15.02 50.50 55.82
CA GLN A 516 -15.48 51.61 56.66
C GLN A 516 -16.60 51.18 57.61
N GLN A 517 -17.57 50.41 57.10
CA GLN A 517 -18.67 49.89 57.90
C GLN A 517 -18.17 48.91 58.97
N ALA A 518 -17.22 48.03 58.64
CA ALA A 518 -16.58 47.13 59.61
C ALA A 518 -15.88 47.91 60.73
N GLY A 519 -15.22 49.03 60.42
CA GLY A 519 -14.64 49.95 61.39
C GLY A 519 -15.68 50.63 62.31
N ILE A 520 -16.80 51.10 61.74
CA ILE A 520 -17.91 51.70 62.50
C ILE A 520 -18.54 50.65 63.43
N THR A 521 -18.85 49.46 62.91
CA THR A 521 -19.45 48.37 63.69
C THR A 521 -18.53 47.89 64.81
N LYS A 522 -17.21 47.80 64.57
CA LYS A 522 -16.24 47.47 65.62
C LYS A 522 -16.21 48.51 66.74
N SER A 523 -16.35 49.79 66.39
CA SER A 523 -16.41 50.90 67.35
C SER A 523 -17.73 50.94 68.12
N GLU A 524 -18.87 50.67 67.47
CA GLU A 524 -20.17 50.57 68.15
C GLU A 524 -20.18 49.37 69.11
N LEU A 525 -19.63 48.23 68.68
CA LEU A 525 -19.55 47.03 69.51
C LEU A 525 -18.63 47.25 70.72
N SER A 526 -17.51 47.96 70.56
CA SER A 526 -16.62 48.26 71.69
C SER A 526 -17.26 49.21 72.70
N ILE A 527 -18.03 50.21 72.27
CA ILE A 527 -18.82 51.07 73.15
C ILE A 527 -19.86 50.25 73.92
N ARG A 528 -20.61 49.37 73.25
CA ARG A 528 -21.59 48.49 73.94
C ARG A 528 -20.94 47.50 74.89
N ILE A 529 -19.76 46.98 74.57
CA ILE A 529 -19.00 46.11 75.50
C ILE A 529 -18.59 46.91 76.74
N ALA A 530 -18.03 48.10 76.58
CA ALA A 530 -17.64 48.96 77.70
C ALA A 530 -18.84 49.40 78.56
N GLU A 531 -19.98 49.72 77.94
CA GLU A 531 -21.21 50.08 78.65
C GLU A 531 -21.77 48.89 79.45
N ASN A 532 -21.77 47.68 78.86
CA ASN A 532 -22.15 46.46 79.56
C ASN A 532 -21.19 46.09 80.68
N GLU A 533 -19.88 46.29 80.50
CA GLU A 533 -18.89 46.10 81.57
C GLU A 533 -19.12 47.07 82.73
N GLY A 534 -19.40 48.35 82.45
CA GLY A 534 -19.76 49.34 83.46
C GLY A 534 -21.07 49.01 84.20
N ALA A 535 -22.09 48.53 83.47
CA ALA A 535 -23.34 48.04 84.06
C ALA A 535 -23.12 46.79 84.93
N ALA A 536 -22.27 45.86 84.50
CA ALA A 536 -21.90 44.68 85.27
C ALA A 536 -21.11 45.06 86.54
N GLU A 537 -20.20 46.04 86.46
CA GLU A 537 -19.42 46.49 87.60
C GLU A 537 -20.28 47.21 88.65
N THR A 538 -21.22 48.06 88.23
CA THR A 538 -22.19 48.70 89.12
C THR A 538 -23.14 47.70 89.78
N ALA A 539 -23.60 46.69 89.04
CA ALA A 539 -24.39 45.59 89.60
C ALA A 539 -23.60 44.76 90.63
N ARG A 540 -22.30 44.49 90.38
CA ARG A 540 -21.40 43.82 91.35
C ARG A 540 -21.23 44.66 92.62
N LYS A 541 -21.03 45.98 92.51
CA LYS A 541 -20.93 46.89 93.66
C LYS A 541 -22.22 46.95 94.47
N ARG A 542 -23.40 46.95 93.82
CA ARG A 542 -24.70 46.88 94.51
C ARG A 542 -24.87 45.56 95.29
N LYS A 543 -24.58 44.42 94.66
CA LYS A 543 -24.66 43.10 95.34
C LYS A 543 -23.69 43.00 96.51
N ALA A 544 -22.50 43.58 96.40
CA ALA A 544 -21.55 43.64 97.51
C ALA A 544 -22.08 44.51 98.68
N ALA A 545 -22.69 45.65 98.38
CA ALA A 545 -23.30 46.51 99.40
C ALA A 545 -24.50 45.82 100.10
N ASP A 546 -25.35 45.13 99.35
CA ASP A 546 -26.46 44.34 99.93
C ASP A 546 -25.94 43.20 100.83
N GLY A 547 -24.84 42.54 100.44
CA GLY A 547 -24.18 41.51 101.26
C GLY A 547 -23.64 42.05 102.59
N ILE A 548 -23.06 43.25 102.58
CA ILE A 548 -22.59 43.92 103.81
C ILE A 548 -23.78 44.26 104.73
N ARG A 549 -24.91 44.74 104.17
CA ARG A 549 -26.11 45.04 104.97
C ARG A 549 -26.68 43.79 105.63
N ILE A 550 -26.77 42.68 104.90
CA ILE A 550 -27.29 41.41 105.42
C ILE A 550 -26.38 40.86 106.53
N MET A 551 -25.05 40.98 106.40
CA MET A 551 -24.10 40.60 107.44
C MET A 551 -24.22 41.46 108.70
N ALA A 552 -24.38 42.78 108.56
CA ALA A 552 -24.54 43.69 109.70
C ALA A 552 -25.85 43.45 110.48
N GLU A 553 -26.93 43.09 109.79
CA GLU A 553 -28.22 42.77 110.41
C GLU A 553 -28.16 41.42 111.15
N ALA A 554 -27.42 40.44 110.61
CA ALA A 554 -27.14 39.18 111.28
C ALA A 554 -26.30 39.38 112.57
N GLU A 555 -25.28 40.24 112.56
CA GLU A 555 -24.48 40.57 113.75
C GLU A 555 -25.30 41.25 114.85
N GLY A 556 -26.23 42.15 114.51
CA GLY A 556 -27.13 42.78 115.49
C GLY A 556 -28.04 41.77 116.21
N SER A 557 -28.52 40.75 115.50
CA SER A 557 -29.32 39.66 116.08
C SER A 557 -28.48 38.71 116.95
N ALA A 558 -27.21 38.51 116.63
CA ALA A 558 -26.29 37.70 117.43
C ALA A 558 -25.88 38.39 118.75
N GLU A 559 -25.79 39.73 118.76
CA GLU A 559 -25.43 40.48 119.97
C GLU A 559 -26.57 40.55 121.01
N THR A 560 -27.83 40.64 120.56
CA THR A 560 -29.01 40.58 121.45
C THR A 560 -29.17 39.21 122.11
N ALA A 561 -28.86 38.12 121.39
CA ALA A 561 -28.83 36.76 121.94
C ALA A 561 -27.68 36.53 122.95
N ARG A 562 -26.57 37.29 122.86
CA ARG A 562 -25.48 37.25 123.85
C ARG A 562 -25.83 38.01 125.14
N LYS A 563 -26.57 39.12 125.05
CA LYS A 563 -26.99 39.91 126.22
C LYS A 563 -28.06 39.21 127.07
N SER A 564 -28.95 38.41 126.47
CA SER A 564 -29.96 37.64 127.23
C SER A 564 -29.37 36.48 128.05
N ARG A 565 -28.35 35.77 127.52
CA ARG A 565 -27.67 34.69 128.25
C ARG A 565 -26.77 35.19 129.39
N ALA A 566 -26.23 36.41 129.26
CA ALA A 566 -25.46 37.04 130.34
C ALA A 566 -26.32 37.43 131.55
N ALA A 567 -27.60 37.76 131.36
CA ALA A 567 -28.51 38.12 132.46
C ALA A 567 -28.93 36.91 133.31
N GLU A 568 -29.02 35.71 132.71
CA GLU A 568 -29.38 34.47 133.42
C GLU A 568 -28.23 33.93 134.28
N GLY A 569 -26.98 34.13 133.86
CA GLY A 569 -25.78 33.75 134.64
C GLY A 569 -25.57 34.56 135.91
N ILE A 570 -26.01 35.84 135.94
CA ILE A 570 -25.83 36.71 137.10
C ILE A 570 -26.80 36.36 138.24
N ARG A 571 -28.01 35.85 137.94
CA ARG A 571 -28.98 35.46 138.97
C ARG A 571 -28.53 34.24 139.78
N VAL A 572 -27.80 33.32 139.14
CA VAL A 572 -27.27 32.11 139.78
C VAL A 572 -26.00 32.41 140.59
N MET A 573 -25.21 33.42 140.20
CA MET A 573 -24.04 33.88 140.96
C MET A 573 -24.43 34.67 142.22
N ALA A 574 -25.54 35.42 142.20
CA ALA A 574 -26.03 36.18 143.36
C ALA A 574 -26.52 35.28 144.53
N GLU A 575 -27.06 34.09 144.24
CA GLU A 575 -27.42 33.10 145.28
C GLU A 575 -26.20 32.40 145.88
N ALA A 576 -25.12 32.22 145.11
CA ALA A 576 -23.85 31.67 145.59
C ALA A 576 -23.04 32.67 146.43
N GLU A 577 -23.09 33.97 146.10
CA GLU A 577 -22.42 35.03 146.85
C GLU A 577 -23.08 35.32 148.21
N ALA A 578 -24.40 35.14 148.36
CA ALA A 578 -25.06 35.25 149.66
C ALA A 578 -24.68 34.10 150.63
N PHE A 579 -24.39 32.91 150.10
CA PHE A 579 -23.93 31.77 150.89
C PHE A 579 -22.44 31.91 151.27
N ALA A 580 -21.63 32.48 150.37
CA ALA A 580 -20.24 32.85 150.65
C ALA A 580 -20.13 34.02 151.65
N ALA A 581 -21.02 35.01 151.62
CA ALA A 581 -21.02 36.16 152.53
C ALA A 581 -21.37 35.83 153.98
N LYS A 582 -22.12 34.74 154.24
CA LYS A 582 -22.40 34.27 155.61
C LYS A 582 -21.24 33.48 156.22
N ALA A 583 -20.50 32.73 155.39
CA ALA A 583 -19.29 32.00 155.80
C ALA A 583 -18.05 32.91 155.93
N LYS A 584 -18.03 34.07 155.23
CA LYS A 584 -16.93 35.04 155.28
C LYS A 584 -17.09 36.13 156.36
N ALA A 585 -18.16 36.11 157.15
CA ALA A 585 -18.40 37.04 158.26
C ALA A 585 -17.83 36.56 159.62
N GLU A 586 -17.46 35.28 159.75
CA GLU A 586 -16.96 34.70 161.02
C GLU A 586 -15.43 34.51 161.07
N SER A 587 -14.69 34.73 159.97
CA SER A 587 -13.23 34.55 159.96
C SER A 587 -12.51 35.75 159.34
N ILE A 588 -11.98 36.62 160.22
CA ILE A 588 -10.80 37.47 160.01
C ILE A 588 -11.07 38.72 159.11
N GLY A 589 -10.98 39.96 159.56
CA GLY A 589 -10.26 40.54 160.69
C GLY A 589 -8.94 41.17 160.24
N GLY A 590 -8.90 42.50 160.16
CA GLY A 590 -7.63 43.26 160.19
C GLY A 590 -7.14 43.82 158.84
N THR A 591 -6.93 45.13 158.88
CA THR A 591 -6.41 46.08 157.89
C THR A 591 -5.00 45.80 157.35
N ASP A 592 -4.82 46.23 156.09
CA ASP A 592 -3.61 46.72 155.41
C ASP A 592 -2.65 45.79 154.64
N ASN A 593 -2.39 46.25 153.39
CA ASN A 593 -1.30 45.98 152.46
C ASN A 593 -1.36 44.70 151.57
N LEU A 594 -1.62 44.90 150.27
CA LEU A 594 -0.57 45.00 149.23
C LEU A 594 -1.19 45.15 147.82
N ILE A 595 -1.56 46.39 147.48
CA ILE A 595 -1.69 46.88 146.08
C ILE A 595 -0.27 46.96 145.45
N ARG A 596 0.54 45.90 145.56
CA ARG A 596 1.99 45.94 145.27
C ARG A 596 2.55 44.70 144.59
N GLN A 597 1.72 43.82 144.02
CA GLN A 597 2.24 42.78 143.12
C GLN A 597 1.66 42.90 141.71
N ALA A 598 2.42 43.66 140.92
CA ALA A 598 2.81 43.26 139.57
C ALA A 598 1.96 43.73 138.37
N VAL A 599 1.72 45.04 138.33
CA VAL A 599 1.60 45.84 137.09
C VAL A 599 2.98 46.03 136.38
N ILE A 600 4.02 45.24 136.70
CA ILE A 600 5.42 45.49 136.28
C ILE A 600 6.06 44.35 135.44
N SER A 601 5.40 43.21 135.18
CA SER A 601 6.06 42.05 134.54
C SER A 601 5.79 41.79 133.06
N ALA A 602 4.96 42.56 132.33
CA ALA A 602 4.69 42.26 130.91
C ALA A 602 4.70 43.47 129.97
N LEU A 603 5.45 44.52 130.34
CA LEU A 603 5.85 45.61 129.44
C LEU A 603 7.24 45.36 128.80
N VAL A 604 7.80 44.14 128.91
CA VAL A 604 9.19 43.79 128.55
C VAL A 604 9.31 42.80 127.38
N GLU A 605 8.22 42.36 126.75
CA GLU A 605 8.26 41.50 125.56
C GLU A 605 8.40 42.30 124.24
N ILE A 606 9.16 43.39 124.34
CA ILE A 606 9.88 44.05 123.25
C ILE A 606 11.36 43.77 123.53
N ALA A 607 11.93 42.69 122.97
CA ALA A 607 13.38 42.48 123.03
C ALA A 607 14.02 41.68 121.89
N ARG A 608 13.39 40.70 121.22
CA ARG A 608 14.13 39.85 120.26
C ARG A 608 13.24 39.30 119.16
N GLU A 609 13.78 39.27 117.93
CA GLU A 609 13.23 38.73 116.67
C GLU A 609 12.35 39.71 115.86
N THR A 610 12.88 40.74 115.18
CA THR A 610 13.76 40.75 113.98
C THR A 610 13.49 39.68 112.93
N LYS A 611 13.00 40.10 111.75
CA LYS A 611 13.81 40.08 110.51
C LYS A 611 13.21 40.98 109.41
N MET A 612 13.90 42.07 109.16
CA MET A 612 14.08 42.65 107.82
C MET A 612 14.99 41.72 106.98
N PRO A 613 15.00 41.79 105.65
CA PRO A 613 15.80 42.80 104.91
C PRO A 613 14.93 43.55 103.88
N LEU A 614 15.19 44.76 103.37
CA LEU A 614 16.34 45.62 103.02
C LEU A 614 16.25 45.93 101.51
N VAL A 615 15.87 47.18 101.22
CA VAL A 615 16.45 48.17 100.29
C VAL A 615 16.72 47.83 98.80
N PRO A 616 16.32 48.73 97.87
CA PRO A 616 16.67 48.78 96.44
C PRO A 616 18.03 49.47 96.15
N SER A 617 18.63 49.20 95.00
CA SER A 617 19.76 49.97 94.43
C SER A 617 19.34 50.54 93.07
N VAL A 618 19.22 51.85 92.77
CA VAL A 618 20.17 52.99 92.94
C VAL A 618 21.49 52.61 92.24
N VAL A 619 22.05 53.32 91.25
CA VAL A 619 21.80 54.67 90.74
C VAL A 619 22.84 55.02 89.65
N VAL A 620 22.50 56.01 88.81
CA VAL A 620 23.32 57.15 88.36
C VAL A 620 24.52 56.95 87.43
N GLY A 621 24.48 57.79 86.38
CA GLY A 621 25.55 58.71 86.02
C GLY A 621 26.59 58.10 85.09
N GLY A 622 26.83 58.60 83.88
CA GLY A 622 26.70 59.97 83.40
C GLY A 622 28.03 60.27 82.71
N GLU A 623 27.96 60.63 81.42
CA GLU A 623 29.01 61.29 80.60
C GLU A 623 30.36 60.54 80.45
N THR A 624 30.96 60.32 79.28
CA THR A 624 30.91 60.93 77.94
C THR A 624 31.57 59.96 76.95
N ALA A 625 30.92 59.67 75.82
CA ALA A 625 31.58 59.38 74.53
C ALA A 625 30.53 59.37 73.41
N ASN A 626 30.60 60.40 72.56
CA ASN A 626 29.88 60.65 71.30
C ASN A 626 28.35 60.80 71.34
N GLY A 627 27.95 62.07 71.14
CA GLY A 627 26.59 62.60 71.18
C GLY A 627 25.66 61.99 70.14
N ILE A 628 24.38 61.81 70.50
CA ILE A 628 23.30 62.82 70.41
C ILE A 628 23.02 63.13 68.93
N GLY A 629 21.86 62.86 68.35
CA GLY A 629 20.56 62.56 68.93
C GLY A 629 19.50 63.31 68.11
N GLY A 630 18.30 62.73 68.03
CA GLY A 630 17.09 63.48 67.69
C GLY A 630 16.61 63.36 66.24
N LEU A 631 15.51 62.63 66.11
CA LEU A 631 14.36 62.87 65.21
C LEU A 631 14.10 64.38 64.95
N PRO A 632 13.27 64.83 63.98
CA PRO A 632 12.58 64.19 62.84
C PRO A 632 12.58 65.03 61.53
N GLY A 633 12.25 64.42 60.38
CA GLY A 633 11.66 65.12 59.22
C GLY A 633 12.58 66.06 58.41
N LEU A 634 12.12 66.35 57.19
CA LEU A 634 12.76 67.26 56.21
C LEU A 634 14.11 66.77 55.68
N LEU A 635 14.49 66.93 54.42
CA LEU A 635 13.84 67.46 53.24
C LEU A 635 14.82 67.08 52.12
N LEU A 636 14.27 66.56 51.04
CA LEU A 636 14.83 66.59 49.70
C LEU A 636 15.70 67.85 49.45
N ALA A 637 17.02 67.73 49.55
CA ALA A 637 17.94 68.80 49.16
C ALA A 637 19.32 68.24 48.81
N MET A 638 19.65 68.35 47.52
CA MET A 638 20.99 68.50 46.96
C MET A 638 21.83 67.22 46.90
N ALA A 639 21.67 66.42 45.84
CA ALA A 639 22.27 66.65 44.52
C ALA A 639 23.80 66.64 44.55
N GLY A 640 24.36 65.65 43.86
CA GLY A 640 25.63 65.85 43.17
C GLY A 640 26.75 64.88 43.55
N ARG A 641 26.82 63.80 42.77
CA ARG A 641 27.88 63.64 41.77
C ARG A 641 29.21 63.00 42.22
N ASP A 642 29.49 61.90 41.50
CA ASP A 642 30.77 61.31 41.06
C ASP A 642 31.81 60.88 42.11
N LEU A 643 32.19 59.60 42.08
CA LEU A 643 33.43 59.14 41.41
C LEU A 643 33.67 57.63 41.63
N LEU A 644 33.67 56.90 40.50
CA LEU A 644 34.32 55.60 40.20
C LEU A 644 35.87 55.70 40.45
N PRO A 645 36.71 54.62 40.41
CA PRO A 645 36.61 53.49 39.47
C PRO A 645 37.22 52.09 39.82
N SER A 646 36.82 51.05 39.05
CA SER A 646 37.60 50.02 38.30
C SER A 646 38.75 49.22 38.98
N THR A 647 39.02 47.91 38.79
CA THR A 647 39.15 47.06 37.57
C THR A 647 39.31 45.56 37.92
N ASP A 648 38.84 44.68 37.02
CA ASP A 648 39.28 43.33 36.58
C ASP A 648 40.32 42.46 37.34
N SER A 649 40.05 41.13 37.42
CA SER A 649 40.80 40.07 36.67
C SER A 649 40.40 38.62 37.08
N LEU A 650 40.88 37.66 36.29
CA LEU A 650 40.37 36.32 35.92
C LEU A 650 40.77 35.10 36.79
N ALA A 651 40.15 33.95 36.43
CA ALA A 651 40.59 32.53 36.53
C ALA A 651 40.21 31.77 37.83
N GLU A 652 39.86 30.47 37.88
CA GLU A 652 40.11 29.32 36.98
C GLU A 652 39.31 28.05 37.40
N SER A 653 39.18 27.10 36.46
CA SER A 653 39.11 25.62 36.62
C SER A 653 37.77 24.94 37.00
N ARG A 654 37.47 23.69 36.63
CA ARG A 654 37.62 22.87 35.39
C ARG A 654 36.82 21.57 35.60
N SER A 655 36.24 21.04 34.52
CA SER A 655 35.87 19.63 34.24
C SER A 655 34.74 18.98 35.07
N ARG A 656 33.85 18.15 34.49
CA ARG A 656 33.86 17.40 33.22
C ARG A 656 32.59 17.62 32.41
#